data_AF-A0A371D629-F1
#
_entry.id   AF-A0A371D629-F1
#
_cell.length_a   1.000
_cell.length_b   1.000
_cell.length_c   1.000
_cell.angle_alpha   90.00
_cell.angle_beta   90.00
_cell.angle_gamma   90.00
#
_symmetry.space_group_name_H-M   'P 1'
#
loop_
_entity.id
_entity.type
_entity.pdbx_description
1 polymer ?
#
loop_
_entity_poly.entity_id
_entity_poly.type
_entity_poly.pdbx_seq_one_letter_code
_entity_poly.pdbx_strand_id
1 'polypeptide(L)'
;MFFMQAGPMNITVTYLSPIEPSDWVNQSTPFSYVSVEAQSLDGAPHTTQMYSDITSELVSWYNRPTGGQAGGPVSWQNTLTSQSLYHETQPDPIQLYTEGLQQAQDGKGYYAMALRPGLTWEIDTDVNCRNQFMNSGNLTNRQQGMSGPMGKPWYVFAIAVDLGSIQSTSSPVTWAIGYVRDPVVQYKTSSGATEDRRPYWTTRYSDIGALIDAFVTDYSAAHARAVEIDEKIMVDAAKISPQYTDLVSLVARQVMGALDITVLGGSDNAGDPADVKVFMKDINYSQRVNPVERMFAAFPAYLYFNASLGGALLAPLLESQEALSGQPIVVTNSMRTTGIGYPNATGPSGDHPQGIEQSGNMLIMMYAHARVSGDGSLLSRHYDTAKRWADYLVNNALTPVNQRSADGLTSPNMTNLAIKGIIGVKSMAEISRAMQRDSDASQYDSQAKDLTDRWLSLAQSNDQQRLLGQYGNESSSAMLYNVYADFLLGTNLISQDVLAEQTRYYKILLQAQASPLGLYIDNALGNTASTAWTLFTAATVTDDGVRDQLIQYAWDRASFNETDATSVDGPNEFPDAYDAATGETVNHGGGAGAALGAIFSHLALTVPNRTIVVVQDSPPSGTPGSSGSGSGSNEDSNVGEIVGGAVGGTVFLVIATGAGVFFWRRRRQQRSGNYHYDEDALEHPLPYPYRVANQQDYDSSPHTDTDSAAVQVGIGSTRPDVAMESSPMDAAPYVGRSKARKYAREMQQQSRPSQTSFASGSADSSTLPTREVVSSETESSSGTPGASSLSATDVLGLRAEVENLRRVVQGIREERQDPPPRYGE
;
A
#
# COMPACT_ATOMS: atom_id res chain seq x y z
N MET A 1 6.89 15.38 3.64
CA MET A 1 7.25 16.81 3.60
C MET A 1 8.70 16.95 4.02
N PHE A 2 9.47 17.81 3.38
CA PHE A 2 10.88 18.08 3.69
C PHE A 2 11.08 19.57 3.92
N PHE A 3 11.94 19.92 4.86
CA PHE A 3 12.30 21.30 5.17
C PHE A 3 13.78 21.51 4.86
N MET A 4 14.11 22.61 4.19
CA MET A 4 15.49 22.99 3.87
C MET A 4 15.63 24.52 3.84
N GLN A 5 16.84 25.02 4.04
CA GLN A 5 17.11 26.47 4.05
C GLN A 5 17.91 26.85 2.79
N ALA A 6 17.45 27.91 2.10
CA ALA A 6 18.10 28.51 0.95
C ALA A 6 18.43 29.98 1.28
N GLY A 7 19.61 30.21 1.87
CA GLY A 7 20.00 31.53 2.38
C GLY A 7 19.03 32.03 3.47
N PRO A 8 18.42 33.21 3.33
CA PRO A 8 17.45 33.73 4.29
C PRO A 8 16.02 33.14 4.13
N MET A 9 15.81 32.23 3.17
CA MET A 9 14.50 31.60 2.93
C MET A 9 14.46 30.18 3.51
N ASN A 10 13.45 29.89 4.33
CA ASN A 10 13.02 28.53 4.65
C ASN A 10 12.16 27.99 3.50
N ILE A 11 12.41 26.75 3.08
CA ILE A 11 11.77 26.08 1.94
C ILE A 11 11.10 24.80 2.45
N THR A 12 9.81 24.65 2.13
CA THR A 12 9.03 23.44 2.42
C THR A 12 8.72 22.73 1.11
N VAL A 13 9.11 21.46 0.99
CA VAL A 13 8.84 20.60 -0.17
C VAL A 13 7.83 19.52 0.20
N THR A 14 6.70 19.49 -0.49
CA THR A 14 5.62 18.53 -0.28
C THR A 14 5.43 17.68 -1.53
N TYR A 15 5.63 16.37 -1.34
CA TYR A 15 5.39 15.33 -2.35
C TYR A 15 4.00 14.74 -2.10
N LEU A 16 3.11 14.84 -3.08
CA LEU A 16 1.73 14.37 -2.98
C LEU A 16 1.41 13.44 -4.16
N SER A 17 1.06 12.19 -3.85
CA SER A 17 0.46 11.25 -4.80
C SER A 17 -0.93 10.96 -4.25
N PRO A 18 -2.01 11.53 -4.81
CA PRO A 18 -3.33 11.43 -4.24
C PRO A 18 -3.83 9.99 -4.10
N ILE A 19 -4.55 9.70 -3.01
CA ILE A 19 -5.36 8.50 -2.84
C ILE A 19 -6.81 8.97 -2.86
N GLU A 20 -7.56 8.54 -3.87
CA GLU A 20 -8.83 9.14 -4.29
C GLU A 20 -9.93 8.06 -4.43
N PRO A 21 -10.16 7.20 -3.41
CA PRO A 21 -10.91 5.95 -3.56
C PRO A 21 -12.39 6.15 -3.94
N SER A 22 -12.91 7.37 -3.77
CA SER A 22 -14.26 7.77 -4.18
C SER A 22 -14.36 8.27 -5.64
N ASP A 23 -13.26 8.65 -6.29
CA ASP A 23 -13.24 9.06 -7.71
C ASP A 23 -12.24 8.19 -8.49
N TRP A 24 -12.78 7.23 -9.23
CA TRP A 24 -11.99 6.22 -9.95
C TRP A 24 -11.15 6.83 -11.08
N VAL A 25 -11.58 7.96 -11.65
CA VAL A 25 -10.76 8.70 -12.62
C VAL A 25 -9.52 9.24 -11.92
N ASN A 26 -9.70 9.99 -10.83
CA ASN A 26 -8.59 10.59 -10.09
C ASN A 26 -7.66 9.52 -9.51
N GLN A 27 -8.21 8.41 -8.99
CA GLN A 27 -7.41 7.29 -8.48
C GLN A 27 -6.62 6.56 -9.57
N SER A 28 -7.11 6.56 -10.82
CA SER A 28 -6.41 5.98 -11.96
C SER A 28 -5.43 6.93 -12.65
N THR A 29 -5.40 8.22 -12.26
CA THR A 29 -4.53 9.24 -12.87
C THR A 29 -3.08 9.01 -12.44
N PRO A 30 -2.15 8.65 -13.35
CA PRO A 30 -0.81 8.18 -12.99
C PRO A 30 0.18 9.35 -12.83
N PHE A 31 -0.21 10.34 -12.01
CA PHE A 31 0.55 11.55 -11.75
C PHE A 31 0.74 11.80 -10.24
N SER A 32 1.74 12.60 -9.92
CA SER A 32 2.05 13.06 -8.57
C SER A 32 2.54 14.50 -8.62
N TYR A 33 2.37 15.23 -7.52
CA TYR A 33 2.81 16.60 -7.37
C TYR A 33 4.11 16.67 -6.57
N VAL A 34 5.00 17.56 -7.01
CA VAL A 34 6.08 18.13 -6.19
C VAL A 34 5.75 19.60 -6.02
N SER A 35 5.51 20.01 -4.78
CA SER A 35 5.07 21.38 -4.45
C SER A 35 6.06 22.03 -3.50
N VAL A 36 6.38 23.30 -3.73
CA VAL A 36 7.40 24.04 -2.99
C VAL A 36 6.83 25.36 -2.49
N GLU A 37 6.96 25.58 -1.18
CA GLU A 37 6.63 26.84 -0.51
C GLU A 37 7.91 27.48 0.04
N ALA A 38 7.96 28.80 0.09
CA ALA A 38 9.09 29.55 0.61
C ALA A 38 8.61 30.62 1.62
N GLN A 39 9.37 30.81 2.70
CA GLN A 39 9.12 31.81 3.73
C GLN A 39 10.43 32.41 4.23
N SER A 40 10.50 33.74 4.28
CA SER A 40 11.63 34.49 4.84
C SER A 40 11.80 34.22 6.34
N LEU A 41 13.06 34.04 6.77
CA LEU A 41 13.47 33.87 8.16
C LEU A 41 13.77 35.20 8.85
N ASP A 42 14.17 36.24 8.11
CA ASP A 42 14.53 37.58 8.63
C ASP A 42 13.38 38.59 8.51
N GLY A 43 12.26 38.21 7.89
CA GLY A 43 11.12 39.08 7.63
C GLY A 43 11.32 40.08 6.48
N ALA A 44 12.50 40.10 5.84
CA ALA A 44 12.74 40.89 4.64
C ALA A 44 12.26 40.16 3.37
N PRO A 45 11.92 40.90 2.29
CA PRO A 45 11.59 40.30 1.00
C PRO A 45 12.87 39.94 0.22
N HIS A 46 12.93 38.71 -0.30
CA HIS A 46 14.09 38.18 -1.02
C HIS A 46 13.74 37.77 -2.45
N THR A 47 14.64 38.09 -3.38
CA THR A 47 14.55 37.64 -4.77
C THR A 47 14.66 36.11 -4.83
N THR A 48 13.60 35.45 -5.28
CA THR A 48 13.47 33.98 -5.21
C THR A 48 13.11 33.39 -6.57
N GLN A 49 13.99 32.53 -7.09
CA GLN A 49 13.71 31.68 -8.26
C GLN A 49 13.69 30.22 -7.82
N MET A 50 12.91 29.40 -8.51
CA MET A 50 12.88 27.94 -8.31
C MET A 50 13.07 27.23 -9.65
N TYR A 51 13.81 26.12 -9.62
CA TYR A 51 14.10 25.27 -10.78
C TYR A 51 13.93 23.82 -10.36
N SER A 52 13.34 23.02 -11.23
CA SER A 52 13.34 21.57 -11.11
C SER A 52 13.35 20.94 -12.50
N ASP A 53 14.06 19.83 -12.62
CA ASP A 53 14.17 19.05 -13.86
C ASP A 53 13.91 17.56 -13.59
N ILE A 54 13.49 16.86 -14.63
CA ILE A 54 13.56 15.40 -14.73
C ILE A 54 14.46 15.01 -15.90
N THR A 55 14.92 13.76 -15.93
CA THR A 55 15.70 13.20 -17.03
C THR A 55 14.89 12.11 -17.74
N SER A 56 15.29 11.72 -18.96
CA SER A 56 14.60 10.66 -19.72
C SER A 56 14.62 9.30 -19.01
N GLU A 57 15.53 9.04 -18.07
CA GLU A 57 15.66 7.74 -17.38
C GLU A 57 14.43 7.35 -16.55
N LEU A 58 13.46 8.25 -16.35
CA LEU A 58 12.15 7.87 -15.80
C LEU A 58 11.39 6.85 -16.67
N VAL A 59 11.67 6.79 -17.99
CA VAL A 59 10.88 5.95 -18.91
C VAL A 59 11.51 4.60 -19.26
N SER A 60 12.67 4.26 -18.69
CA SER A 60 13.28 2.95 -18.86
C SER A 60 14.01 2.49 -17.60
N TRP A 61 14.04 1.17 -17.37
CA TRP A 61 14.78 0.57 -16.26
C TRP A 61 16.29 0.67 -16.41
N TYR A 62 16.77 1.04 -17.61
CA TYR A 62 18.10 0.69 -18.08
C TYR A 62 19.20 1.03 -17.07
N ASN A 63 19.90 -0.01 -16.61
CA ASN A 63 20.95 0.05 -15.61
C ASN A 63 22.00 1.14 -15.95
N ARG A 64 22.03 2.21 -15.15
CA ARG A 64 22.99 3.33 -15.29
C ARG A 64 24.42 2.79 -15.21
N PRO A 65 25.16 2.66 -16.33
CA PRO A 65 26.56 2.28 -16.24
C PRO A 65 27.31 3.47 -15.65
N THR A 66 28.27 3.21 -14.79
CA THR A 66 29.11 4.23 -14.13
C THR A 66 30.06 4.99 -15.09
N GLY A 67 29.78 5.04 -16.40
CA GLY A 67 30.67 5.62 -17.41
C GLY A 67 30.08 6.06 -18.76
N GLY A 68 29.11 5.36 -19.37
CA GLY A 68 28.87 5.47 -20.82
C GLY A 68 27.42 5.69 -21.31
N GLN A 69 27.29 5.86 -22.64
CA GLN A 69 26.04 5.69 -23.39
C GLN A 69 25.61 4.23 -23.32
N ALA A 70 24.34 3.95 -23.01
CA ALA A 70 23.91 2.55 -22.88
C ALA A 70 22.41 2.28 -23.04
N GLY A 71 21.53 3.24 -22.71
CA GLY A 71 20.10 3.05 -22.96
C GLY A 71 19.72 3.23 -24.44
N GLY A 72 18.52 2.77 -24.80
CA GLY A 72 17.99 2.90 -26.16
C GLY A 72 17.72 4.36 -26.56
N PRO A 73 17.29 4.59 -27.82
CA PRO A 73 16.82 5.90 -28.24
C PRO A 73 15.60 6.34 -27.41
N VAL A 74 15.52 7.63 -27.16
CA VAL A 74 14.33 8.29 -26.62
C VAL A 74 13.93 9.45 -27.52
N SER A 75 12.63 9.73 -27.60
CA SER A 75 12.07 10.90 -28.25
C SER A 75 11.30 11.76 -27.25
N TRP A 76 11.18 13.05 -27.56
CA TRP A 76 10.55 14.02 -26.68
C TRP A 76 9.92 15.21 -27.39
N GLN A 77 8.97 15.84 -26.71
CA GLN A 77 8.27 17.04 -27.18
C GLN A 77 7.84 17.94 -26.01
N ASN A 78 7.86 19.25 -26.23
CA ASN A 78 7.22 20.25 -25.37
C ASN A 78 5.84 20.64 -25.94
N THR A 79 4.81 20.64 -25.09
CA THR A 79 3.47 21.16 -25.42
C THR A 79 3.07 22.31 -24.49
N LEU A 80 2.45 23.33 -25.07
CA LEU A 80 1.85 24.46 -24.37
C LEU A 80 0.34 24.46 -24.64
N THR A 81 -0.47 24.34 -23.59
CA THR A 81 -1.94 24.42 -23.68
C THR A 81 -2.42 25.83 -23.29
N SER A 82 -3.73 26.00 -23.04
CA SER A 82 -4.26 27.23 -22.45
C SER A 82 -4.05 27.33 -20.93
N GLN A 83 -3.81 26.20 -20.24
CA GLN A 83 -3.73 26.10 -18.78
C GLN A 83 -2.37 25.60 -18.27
N SER A 84 -1.63 24.81 -19.06
CA SER A 84 -0.39 24.15 -18.64
C SER A 84 0.73 24.24 -19.68
N LEU A 85 1.95 24.03 -19.19
CA LEU A 85 3.09 23.58 -19.97
C LEU A 85 3.36 22.13 -19.58
N TYR A 86 3.66 21.25 -20.55
CA TYR A 86 4.21 19.94 -20.25
C TYR A 86 5.27 19.48 -21.25
N HIS A 87 6.27 18.78 -20.71
CA HIS A 87 7.26 18.02 -21.45
C HIS A 87 6.85 16.55 -21.45
N GLU A 88 7.01 15.89 -22.59
CA GLU A 88 6.77 14.46 -22.80
C GLU A 88 8.07 13.81 -23.28
N THR A 89 8.38 12.62 -22.75
CA THR A 89 9.49 11.76 -23.21
C THR A 89 9.07 10.30 -23.24
N GLN A 90 9.62 9.52 -24.17
CA GLN A 90 9.29 8.10 -24.35
C GLN A 90 10.47 7.29 -24.92
N PRO A 91 10.52 5.96 -24.70
CA PRO A 91 11.40 5.08 -25.47
C PRO A 91 11.03 5.11 -26.96
N ASP A 92 12.02 4.92 -27.83
CA ASP A 92 11.83 4.78 -29.28
C ASP A 92 12.60 3.55 -29.82
N PRO A 93 11.91 2.44 -30.19
CA PRO A 93 10.46 2.23 -30.11
C PRO A 93 9.97 1.88 -28.69
N ILE A 94 8.70 2.17 -28.40
CA ILE A 94 8.00 1.67 -27.21
C ILE A 94 7.81 0.15 -27.32
N GLN A 95 8.05 -0.60 -26.23
CA GLN A 95 7.86 -2.05 -26.15
C GLN A 95 6.66 -2.37 -25.26
N LEU A 96 5.47 -2.51 -25.86
CA LEU A 96 4.22 -2.79 -25.14
C LEU A 96 4.33 -4.02 -24.23
N TYR A 97 3.70 -3.94 -23.06
CA TYR A 97 3.56 -5.02 -22.10
C TYR A 97 4.89 -5.64 -21.61
N THR A 98 5.95 -4.83 -21.62
CA THR A 98 7.31 -5.24 -21.26
C THR A 98 7.78 -4.49 -20.02
N GLU A 99 8.44 -5.21 -19.12
CA GLU A 99 9.16 -4.64 -17.98
C GLU A 99 10.64 -5.04 -18.02
N GLY A 100 11.48 -4.31 -17.30
CA GLY A 100 12.76 -4.82 -16.84
C GLY A 100 13.09 -4.27 -15.46
N LEU A 101 13.75 -5.07 -14.62
CA LEU A 101 13.93 -4.81 -13.19
C LEU A 101 12.65 -4.25 -12.50
N GLN A 102 11.49 -4.81 -12.87
CA GLN A 102 10.16 -4.42 -12.39
C GLN A 102 9.66 -3.00 -12.76
N GLN A 103 10.37 -2.26 -13.62
CA GLN A 103 9.91 -0.99 -14.18
C GLN A 103 9.37 -1.21 -15.60
N ALA A 104 8.16 -0.70 -15.84
CA ALA A 104 7.49 -0.71 -17.14
C ALA A 104 8.32 -0.02 -18.25
N GLN A 105 8.26 -0.56 -19.47
CA GLN A 105 8.95 -0.06 -20.69
C GLN A 105 7.96 0.38 -21.78
N ASP A 106 6.66 0.37 -21.47
CA ASP A 106 5.55 0.61 -22.38
C ASP A 106 4.85 1.97 -22.18
N GLY A 107 5.35 2.80 -21.26
CA GLY A 107 4.78 4.10 -20.94
C GLY A 107 5.66 5.30 -21.30
N LYS A 108 5.03 6.48 -21.18
CA LYS A 108 5.57 7.80 -21.46
C LYS A 108 5.71 8.62 -20.18
N GLY A 109 6.82 9.33 -20.05
CA GLY A 109 7.09 10.22 -18.93
C GLY A 109 6.59 11.63 -19.23
N TYR A 110 5.93 12.24 -18.26
CA TYR A 110 5.40 13.60 -18.34
C TYR A 110 5.89 14.45 -17.19
N TYR A 111 6.23 15.70 -17.49
CA TYR A 111 6.61 16.70 -16.50
C TYR A 111 5.98 18.04 -16.82
N ALA A 112 5.12 18.53 -15.93
CA ALA A 112 4.16 19.58 -16.23
C ALA A 112 4.04 20.63 -15.12
N MET A 113 3.53 21.80 -15.46
CA MET A 113 3.20 22.87 -14.52
C MET A 113 2.05 23.72 -15.07
N ALA A 114 1.15 24.17 -14.19
CA ALA A 114 0.13 25.16 -14.53
C ALA A 114 0.77 26.51 -14.92
N LEU A 115 0.27 27.15 -15.98
CA LEU A 115 0.83 28.41 -16.47
C LEU A 115 0.73 29.51 -15.41
N ARG A 116 1.85 30.19 -15.17
CA ARG A 116 1.96 31.23 -14.16
C ARG A 116 3.00 32.29 -14.53
N PRO A 117 2.92 33.52 -13.99
CA PRO A 117 3.94 34.54 -14.20
C PRO A 117 5.33 34.04 -13.80
N GLY A 118 6.36 34.45 -14.56
CA GLY A 118 7.76 34.07 -14.32
C GLY A 118 8.13 32.65 -14.75
N LEU A 119 7.19 31.85 -15.25
CA LEU A 119 7.48 30.50 -15.75
C LEU A 119 8.36 30.56 -17.00
N THR A 120 9.45 29.81 -16.97
CA THR A 120 10.33 29.55 -18.13
C THR A 120 10.69 28.07 -18.19
N TRP A 121 11.05 27.57 -19.38
CA TRP A 121 11.32 26.15 -19.58
C TRP A 121 12.46 25.90 -20.57
N GLU A 122 13.04 24.70 -20.54
CA GLU A 122 14.06 24.28 -21.49
C GLU A 122 14.11 22.76 -21.60
N ILE A 123 14.30 22.25 -22.82
CA ILE A 123 14.71 20.87 -23.06
C ILE A 123 16.07 20.93 -23.73
N ASP A 124 17.13 20.58 -22.99
CA ASP A 124 18.51 20.50 -23.45
C ASP A 124 19.28 19.59 -22.48
N THR A 125 20.61 19.53 -22.58
CA THR A 125 21.45 18.78 -21.65
C THR A 125 21.39 19.35 -20.23
N ASP A 126 21.58 18.49 -19.23
CA ASP A 126 21.59 18.84 -17.81
C ASP A 126 22.62 19.93 -17.49
N VAL A 127 23.79 19.86 -18.13
CA VAL A 127 24.84 20.88 -18.07
C VAL A 127 24.33 22.24 -18.58
N ASN A 128 23.63 22.28 -19.71
CA ASN A 128 23.15 23.53 -20.30
C ASN A 128 22.03 24.15 -19.46
N CYS A 129 20.96 23.40 -19.17
CA CYS A 129 19.80 23.89 -18.41
C CYS A 129 20.19 24.40 -17.01
N ARG A 130 21.02 23.64 -16.29
CA ARG A 130 21.44 24.00 -14.92
C ARG A 130 22.40 25.19 -14.92
N ASN A 131 23.36 25.27 -15.86
CA ASN A 131 24.22 26.44 -15.98
C ASN A 131 23.46 27.69 -16.40
N GLN A 132 22.50 27.57 -17.32
CA GLN A 132 21.64 28.66 -17.76
C GLN A 132 20.85 29.23 -16.57
N PHE A 133 20.21 28.36 -15.77
CA PHE A 133 19.48 28.77 -14.57
C PHE A 133 20.40 29.37 -13.50
N MET A 134 21.55 28.76 -13.20
CA MET A 134 22.50 29.29 -12.19
C MET A 134 23.04 30.68 -12.56
N ASN A 135 23.23 30.97 -13.85
CA ASN A 135 23.77 32.26 -14.30
C ASN A 135 22.70 33.34 -14.50
N SER A 136 21.45 32.96 -14.84
CA SER A 136 20.41 33.91 -15.29
C SER A 136 19.14 33.94 -14.43
N GLY A 137 18.95 32.96 -13.54
CA GLY A 137 17.70 32.76 -12.78
C GLY A 137 16.51 32.30 -13.61
N ASN A 138 16.69 32.03 -14.91
CA ASN A 138 15.64 31.67 -15.86
C ASN A 138 16.16 30.75 -16.97
N LEU A 139 15.22 30.21 -17.75
CA LEU A 139 15.45 29.30 -18.87
C LEU A 139 15.09 29.92 -20.22
N THR A 140 15.63 29.39 -21.33
CA THR A 140 15.56 30.08 -22.63
C THR A 140 14.24 29.94 -23.40
N ASN A 141 13.30 29.11 -22.93
CA ASN A 141 12.04 28.74 -23.60
C ASN A 141 12.27 28.08 -24.96
N ARG A 142 13.15 27.07 -24.98
CA ARG A 142 13.57 26.35 -26.18
C ARG A 142 13.64 24.84 -25.96
N GLN A 143 13.43 24.11 -27.04
CA GLN A 143 13.64 22.68 -27.13
C GLN A 143 14.80 22.41 -28.09
N GLN A 144 15.84 21.73 -27.60
CA GLN A 144 17.00 21.28 -28.37
C GLN A 144 16.74 19.84 -28.86
N GLY A 145 16.55 19.68 -30.17
CA GLY A 145 16.25 18.39 -30.80
C GLY A 145 14.86 17.83 -30.44
N MET A 146 14.54 16.63 -30.94
CA MET A 146 13.30 15.90 -30.64
C MET A 146 13.57 14.45 -30.20
N SER A 147 14.84 14.06 -30.14
CA SER A 147 15.29 12.73 -29.76
C SER A 147 16.78 12.72 -29.45
N GLY A 148 17.22 11.69 -28.74
CA GLY A 148 18.60 11.50 -28.33
C GLY A 148 18.83 10.14 -27.65
N PRO A 149 20.06 9.86 -27.20
CA PRO A 149 20.36 8.69 -26.40
C PRO A 149 19.77 8.82 -24.99
N MET A 150 19.32 7.71 -24.42
CA MET A 150 19.19 7.55 -22.97
C MET A 150 20.58 7.41 -22.34
N GLY A 151 20.87 8.10 -21.23
CA GLY A 151 22.22 8.25 -20.70
C GLY A 151 22.92 9.53 -21.16
N LYS A 152 24.19 9.44 -21.58
CA LYS A 152 25.02 10.63 -21.90
C LYS A 152 24.90 11.10 -23.37
N PRO A 153 24.82 12.41 -23.65
CA PRO A 153 24.62 13.50 -22.68
C PRO A 153 23.21 13.45 -22.10
N TRP A 154 23.07 13.75 -20.81
CA TRP A 154 21.79 13.63 -20.11
C TRP A 154 20.85 14.75 -20.55
N TYR A 155 19.83 14.42 -21.34
CA TYR A 155 18.77 15.39 -21.67
C TYR A 155 17.81 15.53 -20.49
N VAL A 156 17.46 16.77 -20.18
CA VAL A 156 16.56 17.12 -19.07
C VAL A 156 15.38 17.95 -19.55
N PHE A 157 14.28 17.79 -18.85
CA PHE A 157 13.02 18.50 -19.10
C PHE A 157 12.84 19.50 -17.96
N ALA A 158 13.35 20.71 -18.14
CA ALA A 158 13.46 21.70 -17.09
C ALA A 158 12.27 22.68 -17.10
N ILE A 159 11.77 23.00 -15.90
CA ILE A 159 10.78 24.05 -15.67
C ILE A 159 11.26 24.89 -14.49
N ALA A 160 11.39 26.20 -14.70
CA ALA A 160 11.79 27.17 -13.70
C ALA A 160 10.74 28.27 -13.54
N VAL A 161 10.66 28.88 -12.36
CA VAL A 161 9.79 30.04 -12.11
C VAL A 161 10.50 31.10 -11.29
N ASP A 162 10.48 32.33 -11.80
CA ASP A 162 10.86 33.53 -11.07
C ASP A 162 9.65 34.05 -10.26
N LEU A 163 9.79 34.13 -8.93
CA LEU A 163 8.78 34.69 -8.03
C LEU A 163 8.98 36.20 -7.78
N GLY A 164 10.10 36.77 -8.26
CA GLY A 164 10.53 38.11 -7.90
C GLY A 164 10.92 38.20 -6.41
N SER A 165 10.75 39.38 -5.83
CA SER A 165 11.08 39.65 -4.43
C SER A 165 9.89 39.35 -3.52
N ILE A 166 10.01 38.34 -2.65
CA ILE A 166 8.92 37.83 -1.80
C ILE A 166 9.36 37.66 -0.33
N GLN A 167 8.44 37.91 0.61
CA GLN A 167 8.57 37.44 2.00
C GLN A 167 8.06 36.00 2.16
N SER A 168 7.05 35.62 1.38
CA SER A 168 6.52 34.25 1.34
C SER A 168 5.84 33.95 0.01
N THR A 169 5.75 32.68 -0.36
CA THR A 169 4.91 32.22 -1.48
C THR A 169 3.44 32.54 -1.20
N SER A 170 2.73 33.12 -2.18
CA SER A 170 1.28 33.36 -2.11
C SER A 170 0.45 32.09 -2.34
N SER A 171 1.02 31.13 -3.07
CA SER A 171 0.56 29.77 -3.29
C SER A 171 1.77 28.88 -3.53
N PRO A 172 1.70 27.56 -3.27
CA PRO A 172 2.78 26.64 -3.59
C PRO A 172 3.16 26.70 -5.09
N VAL A 173 4.44 26.50 -5.38
CA VAL A 173 4.96 26.29 -6.73
C VAL A 173 4.92 24.79 -7.00
N THR A 174 4.03 24.36 -7.89
CA THR A 174 3.74 22.94 -8.08
C THR A 174 4.10 22.45 -9.47
N TRP A 175 4.98 21.45 -9.53
CA TRP A 175 5.22 20.61 -10.69
C TRP A 175 4.39 19.33 -10.57
N ALA A 176 3.95 18.78 -11.69
CA ALA A 176 3.41 17.44 -11.80
C ALA A 176 4.40 16.54 -12.54
N ILE A 177 4.55 15.31 -12.05
CA ILE A 177 5.35 14.24 -12.66
C ILE A 177 4.43 13.03 -12.86
N GLY A 178 4.48 12.40 -14.03
CA GLY A 178 3.63 11.25 -14.33
C GLY A 178 4.30 10.25 -15.27
N TYR A 179 3.82 9.00 -15.21
CA TYR A 179 4.24 7.92 -16.11
C TYR A 179 2.99 7.21 -16.62
N VAL A 180 2.61 7.48 -17.88
CA VAL A 180 1.34 7.04 -18.46
C VAL A 180 1.59 5.86 -19.39
N ARG A 181 0.88 4.77 -19.16
CA ARG A 181 0.77 3.64 -20.10
C ARG A 181 -0.61 3.68 -20.75
N ASP A 182 -0.67 3.44 -22.05
CA ASP A 182 -1.91 3.28 -22.79
C ASP A 182 -1.63 2.54 -24.12
N PRO A 183 -2.04 1.27 -24.27
CA PRO A 183 -2.74 0.43 -23.28
C PRO A 183 -1.88 0.09 -22.06
N VAL A 184 -2.52 -0.41 -21.00
CA VAL A 184 -1.90 -0.69 -19.69
C VAL A 184 -1.65 -2.18 -19.47
N VAL A 185 -2.64 -3.02 -19.79
CA VAL A 185 -2.66 -4.46 -19.53
C VAL A 185 -3.23 -5.18 -20.75
N GLN A 186 -2.60 -6.27 -21.16
CA GLN A 186 -3.19 -7.18 -22.14
C GLN A 186 -3.97 -8.28 -21.44
N TYR A 187 -5.28 -8.32 -21.59
CA TYR A 187 -6.16 -9.29 -20.93
C TYR A 187 -6.72 -10.30 -21.93
N LYS A 188 -6.83 -11.58 -21.54
CA LYS A 188 -7.54 -12.59 -22.36
C LYS A 188 -8.84 -12.99 -21.68
N THR A 189 -9.94 -12.75 -22.37
CA THR A 189 -11.30 -13.07 -21.92
C THR A 189 -11.59 -14.57 -21.93
N SER A 190 -12.68 -14.97 -21.29
CA SER A 190 -13.22 -16.33 -21.33
C SER A 190 -13.56 -16.84 -22.73
N SER A 191 -13.87 -15.93 -23.67
CA SER A 191 -14.11 -16.26 -25.09
C SER A 191 -12.82 -16.58 -25.88
N GLY A 192 -11.65 -16.30 -25.29
CA GLY A 192 -10.35 -16.41 -25.93
C GLY A 192 -9.92 -15.16 -26.71
N ALA A 193 -10.78 -14.13 -26.81
CA ALA A 193 -10.40 -12.83 -27.34
C ALA A 193 -9.41 -12.11 -26.41
N THR A 194 -8.49 -11.35 -27.01
CA THR A 194 -7.51 -10.51 -26.30
C THR A 194 -7.95 -9.06 -26.35
N GLU A 195 -7.99 -8.42 -25.19
CA GLU A 195 -8.33 -7.01 -24.99
C GLU A 195 -7.09 -6.22 -24.59
N ASP A 196 -6.84 -5.10 -25.27
CA ASP A 196 -5.88 -4.10 -24.82
C ASP A 196 -6.60 -3.14 -23.85
N ARG A 197 -6.36 -3.33 -22.55
CA ARG A 197 -7.06 -2.61 -21.47
C ARG A 197 -6.46 -1.22 -21.28
N ARG A 198 -7.32 -0.20 -21.31
CA ARG A 198 -6.91 1.22 -21.26
C ARG A 198 -7.13 1.81 -19.86
N PRO A 199 -6.39 2.85 -19.44
CA PRO A 199 -6.49 3.36 -18.08
C PRO A 199 -7.83 4.08 -17.86
N TYR A 200 -8.43 3.91 -16.67
CA TYR A 200 -9.81 4.34 -16.40
C TYR A 200 -10.04 5.85 -16.61
N TRP A 201 -9.02 6.70 -16.47
CA TRP A 201 -9.15 8.15 -16.70
C TRP A 201 -9.60 8.51 -18.13
N THR A 202 -9.42 7.61 -19.11
CA THR A 202 -9.92 7.74 -20.49
C THR A 202 -11.45 7.73 -20.61
N THR A 203 -12.17 7.49 -19.51
CA THR A 203 -13.63 7.68 -19.41
C THR A 203 -14.04 9.16 -19.25
N ARG A 204 -13.12 10.03 -18.79
CA ARG A 204 -13.38 11.47 -18.54
C ARG A 204 -12.57 12.39 -19.46
N TYR A 205 -11.33 12.03 -19.79
CA TYR A 205 -10.44 12.85 -20.61
C TYR A 205 -10.15 12.17 -21.95
N SER A 206 -10.34 12.92 -23.04
CA SER A 206 -10.11 12.46 -24.42
C SER A 206 -8.66 12.16 -24.75
N ASP A 207 -7.74 12.83 -24.06
CA ASP A 207 -6.31 12.84 -24.35
C ASP A 207 -5.52 13.27 -23.11
N ILE A 208 -4.20 13.12 -23.21
CA ILE A 208 -3.27 13.42 -22.11
C ILE A 208 -3.15 14.92 -21.80
N GLY A 209 -3.38 15.80 -22.79
CA GLY A 209 -3.34 17.25 -22.56
C GLY A 209 -4.51 17.70 -21.69
N ALA A 210 -5.71 17.20 -21.97
CA ALA A 210 -6.90 17.44 -21.15
C ALA A 210 -6.75 16.88 -19.71
N LEU A 211 -6.13 15.70 -19.55
CA LEU A 211 -5.82 15.14 -18.23
C LEU A 211 -4.80 16.01 -17.47
N ILE A 212 -3.71 16.42 -18.11
CA ILE A 212 -2.67 17.24 -17.49
C ILE A 212 -3.23 18.60 -17.08
N ASP A 213 -4.00 19.28 -17.94
CA ASP A 213 -4.62 20.57 -17.63
C ASP A 213 -5.52 20.49 -16.39
N ALA A 214 -6.31 19.42 -16.27
CA ALA A 214 -7.14 19.18 -15.08
C ALA A 214 -6.31 18.85 -13.83
N PHE A 215 -5.28 18.01 -13.96
CA PHE A 215 -4.43 17.62 -12.84
C PHE A 215 -3.64 18.82 -12.28
N VAL A 216 -2.91 19.57 -13.11
CA VAL A 216 -2.06 20.68 -12.61
C VAL A 216 -2.88 21.81 -11.97
N THR A 217 -4.16 21.95 -12.32
CA THR A 217 -5.06 22.97 -11.74
C THR A 217 -5.81 22.48 -10.49
N ASP A 218 -5.96 21.17 -10.28
CA ASP A 218 -6.67 20.59 -9.12
C ASP A 218 -5.83 20.50 -7.85
N TYR A 219 -4.50 20.72 -7.90
CA TYR A 219 -3.57 20.55 -6.75
C TYR A 219 -4.10 21.04 -5.39
N SER A 220 -4.70 22.23 -5.31
CA SER A 220 -5.23 22.77 -4.05
C SER A 220 -6.39 21.95 -3.47
N ALA A 221 -7.25 21.40 -4.33
CA ALA A 221 -8.34 20.53 -3.94
C ALA A 221 -7.86 19.09 -3.70
N ALA A 222 -6.95 18.55 -4.53
CA ALA A 222 -6.27 17.27 -4.26
C ALA A 222 -5.57 17.26 -2.90
N HIS A 223 -4.85 18.33 -2.55
CA HIS A 223 -4.23 18.47 -1.23
C HIS A 223 -5.28 18.53 -0.10
N ALA A 224 -6.41 19.21 -0.30
CA ALA A 224 -7.48 19.25 0.69
C ALA A 224 -8.12 17.85 0.92
N ARG A 225 -8.38 17.10 -0.17
CA ARG A 225 -8.89 15.71 -0.10
C ARG A 225 -7.87 14.77 0.54
N ALA A 226 -6.59 14.93 0.25
CA ALA A 226 -5.50 14.19 0.89
C ALA A 226 -5.42 14.42 2.41
N VAL A 227 -5.59 15.67 2.87
CA VAL A 227 -5.66 15.96 4.32
C VAL A 227 -6.92 15.36 4.95
N GLU A 228 -8.07 15.37 4.27
CA GLU A 228 -9.31 14.78 4.79
C GLU A 228 -9.21 13.25 4.95
N ILE A 229 -8.62 12.54 3.97
CA ILE A 229 -8.43 11.09 4.07
C ILE A 229 -7.37 10.72 5.12
N ASP A 230 -6.27 11.48 5.22
CA ASP A 230 -5.27 11.31 6.28
C ASP A 230 -5.89 11.52 7.67
N GLU A 231 -6.61 12.62 7.89
CA GLU A 231 -7.30 12.90 9.16
C GLU A 231 -8.29 11.77 9.52
N LYS A 232 -9.03 11.23 8.54
CA LYS A 232 -9.93 10.09 8.76
C LYS A 232 -9.17 8.83 9.18
N ILE A 233 -8.14 8.42 8.44
CA ILE A 233 -7.36 7.21 8.73
C ILE A 233 -6.76 7.31 10.14
N MET A 234 -6.14 8.44 10.46
CA MET A 234 -5.45 8.66 11.73
C MET A 234 -6.43 8.69 12.92
N VAL A 235 -7.60 9.30 12.78
CA VAL A 235 -8.65 9.31 13.82
C VAL A 235 -9.24 7.90 14.05
N ASP A 236 -9.40 7.10 13.00
CA ASP A 236 -9.89 5.73 13.14
C ASP A 236 -8.83 4.80 13.74
N ALA A 237 -7.56 4.93 13.35
CA ALA A 237 -6.45 4.10 13.85
C ALA A 237 -6.02 4.44 15.29
N ALA A 238 -6.15 5.71 15.71
CA ALA A 238 -5.85 6.13 17.09
C ALA A 238 -6.74 5.47 18.15
N LYS A 239 -7.84 4.81 17.74
CA LYS A 239 -8.71 3.99 18.60
C LYS A 239 -8.11 2.63 18.95
N ILE A 240 -7.06 2.20 18.24
CA ILE A 240 -6.37 0.92 18.44
C ILE A 240 -5.08 1.16 19.25
N SER A 241 -4.08 1.82 18.67
CA SER A 241 -2.85 2.23 19.37
C SER A 241 -2.08 3.31 18.59
N PRO A 242 -1.14 4.04 19.23
CA PRO A 242 -0.26 4.98 18.54
C PRO A 242 0.59 4.31 17.44
N GLN A 243 1.16 3.14 17.72
CA GLN A 243 1.97 2.38 16.77
C GLN A 243 1.16 1.92 15.56
N TYR A 244 -0.11 1.55 15.77
CA TYR A 244 -1.03 1.23 14.68
C TYR A 244 -1.28 2.44 13.77
N THR A 245 -1.40 3.62 14.39
CA THR A 245 -1.59 4.91 13.70
C THR A 245 -0.41 5.25 12.79
N ASP A 246 0.82 5.05 13.26
CA ASP A 246 2.02 5.19 12.43
C ASP A 246 2.02 4.21 11.24
N LEU A 247 1.70 2.93 11.49
CA LEU A 247 1.70 1.88 10.46
C LEU A 247 0.70 2.14 9.32
N VAL A 248 -0.55 2.54 9.63
CA VAL A 248 -1.55 2.84 8.57
C VAL A 248 -1.15 4.06 7.74
N SER A 249 -0.46 5.03 8.33
CA SER A 249 0.01 6.25 7.63
C SER A 249 1.08 5.95 6.58
N LEU A 250 1.87 4.88 6.78
CA LEU A 250 2.96 4.49 5.90
C LEU A 250 2.47 3.74 4.65
N VAL A 251 1.55 2.79 4.81
CA VAL A 251 1.33 1.74 3.79
C VAL A 251 0.20 2.02 2.81
N ALA A 252 -0.70 2.98 3.08
CA ALA A 252 -1.85 3.28 2.20
C ALA A 252 -1.43 3.48 0.72
N ARG A 253 -0.33 4.21 0.50
CA ARG A 253 0.23 4.48 -0.85
C ARG A 253 0.78 3.23 -1.54
N GLN A 254 1.40 2.32 -0.79
CA GLN A 254 1.96 1.06 -1.33
C GLN A 254 0.85 0.10 -1.78
N VAL A 255 -0.27 0.09 -1.06
CA VAL A 255 -1.42 -0.81 -1.30
C VAL A 255 -2.29 -0.32 -2.45
N MET A 256 -2.49 1.00 -2.56
CA MET A 256 -3.25 1.60 -3.66
C MET A 256 -2.41 1.69 -4.95
N GLY A 257 -1.12 1.99 -4.85
CA GLY A 257 -0.20 2.08 -5.99
C GLY A 257 0.15 0.75 -6.68
N ALA A 258 -0.34 -0.38 -6.16
CA ALA A 258 -0.19 -1.69 -6.79
C ALA A 258 -1.28 -2.02 -7.82
N LEU A 259 -2.25 -1.14 -8.02
CA LEU A 259 -3.43 -1.34 -8.87
C LEU A 259 -3.39 -0.47 -10.14
N ASP A 260 -3.66 -1.09 -11.29
CA ASP A 260 -4.22 -0.38 -12.45
C ASP A 260 -5.74 -0.52 -12.46
N ILE A 261 -6.45 0.59 -12.53
CA ILE A 261 -7.89 0.62 -12.82
C ILE A 261 -8.05 0.79 -14.33
N THR A 262 -8.72 -0.16 -14.99
CA THR A 262 -8.79 -0.21 -16.46
C THR A 262 -10.21 -0.37 -16.99
N VAL A 263 -10.39 0.03 -18.23
CA VAL A 263 -11.62 -0.06 -19.02
C VAL A 263 -11.34 -0.68 -20.39
N LEU A 264 -12.38 -1.19 -21.05
CA LEU A 264 -12.28 -1.59 -22.45
C LEU A 264 -12.12 -0.34 -23.34
N GLY A 265 -11.28 -0.44 -24.37
CA GLY A 265 -11.19 0.61 -25.39
C GLY A 265 -12.40 0.58 -26.33
N GLY A 266 -13.18 1.65 -26.35
CA GLY A 266 -14.25 1.89 -27.32
C GLY A 266 -13.73 2.36 -28.69
N SER A 267 -14.63 2.47 -29.67
CA SER A 267 -14.31 2.76 -31.08
C SER A 267 -13.53 4.07 -31.32
N ASP A 268 -13.73 5.04 -30.42
CA ASP A 268 -13.26 6.42 -30.60
C ASP A 268 -12.09 6.76 -29.65
N ASN A 269 -11.41 5.74 -29.11
CA ASN A 269 -10.48 5.87 -27.98
C ASN A 269 -11.12 6.48 -26.72
N ALA A 270 -12.42 6.34 -26.52
CA ALA A 270 -13.08 6.52 -25.23
C ALA A 270 -13.05 5.20 -24.43
N GLY A 271 -12.89 5.26 -23.11
CA GLY A 271 -13.02 4.09 -22.25
C GLY A 271 -14.49 3.75 -21.98
N ASP A 272 -14.86 2.46 -21.96
CA ASP A 272 -16.20 2.02 -21.53
C ASP A 272 -16.27 1.97 -19.98
N PRO A 273 -17.02 2.86 -19.30
CA PRO A 273 -17.13 2.87 -17.85
C PRO A 273 -17.98 1.72 -17.29
N ALA A 274 -18.68 0.95 -18.13
CA ALA A 274 -19.45 -0.22 -17.70
C ALA A 274 -18.58 -1.49 -17.59
N ASP A 275 -17.50 -1.62 -18.37
CA ASP A 275 -16.58 -2.74 -18.31
C ASP A 275 -15.28 -2.37 -17.57
N VAL A 276 -15.37 -2.33 -16.23
CA VAL A 276 -14.25 -1.98 -15.36
C VAL A 276 -13.55 -3.22 -14.82
N LYS A 277 -12.23 -3.28 -15.02
CA LYS A 277 -11.35 -4.36 -14.52
C LYS A 277 -10.13 -3.76 -13.84
N VAL A 278 -9.81 -4.25 -12.64
CA VAL A 278 -8.63 -3.81 -11.88
C VAL A 278 -7.58 -4.92 -11.87
N PHE A 279 -6.33 -4.54 -12.12
CA PHE A 279 -5.20 -5.46 -12.17
C PHE A 279 -4.16 -5.10 -11.10
N MET A 280 -3.79 -6.07 -10.28
CA MET A 280 -2.77 -5.97 -9.23
C MET A 280 -1.46 -6.60 -9.70
N LYS A 281 -0.34 -5.90 -9.47
CA LYS A 281 1.02 -6.45 -9.60
C LYS A 281 1.51 -7.08 -8.29
N ASP A 282 2.12 -8.27 -8.34
CA ASP A 282 2.92 -8.83 -7.23
C ASP A 282 4.29 -8.12 -7.15
N ILE A 283 4.28 -6.87 -6.68
CA ILE A 283 5.47 -6.00 -6.56
C ILE A 283 6.52 -6.65 -5.67
N ASN A 284 7.79 -6.60 -6.08
CA ASN A 284 8.96 -7.08 -5.36
C ASN A 284 8.88 -8.55 -4.93
N TYR A 285 8.18 -9.38 -5.71
CA TYR A 285 8.15 -10.81 -5.52
C TYR A 285 8.03 -11.59 -6.84
N SER A 286 6.83 -12.05 -7.21
CA SER A 286 6.65 -12.97 -8.33
C SER A 286 6.29 -12.31 -9.66
N GLN A 287 6.04 -10.99 -9.67
CA GLN A 287 5.57 -10.23 -10.84
C GLN A 287 4.26 -10.78 -11.47
N ARG A 288 3.50 -11.63 -10.76
CA ARG A 288 2.20 -12.12 -11.25
C ARG A 288 1.17 -11.00 -11.34
N VAL A 289 0.24 -11.15 -12.29
CA VAL A 289 -1.03 -10.43 -12.32
C VAL A 289 -2.03 -11.12 -11.40
N ASN A 290 -2.73 -10.34 -10.56
CA ASN A 290 -3.79 -10.74 -9.63
C ASN A 290 -3.46 -12.00 -8.78
N PRO A 291 -2.31 -12.03 -8.07
CA PRO A 291 -2.01 -13.05 -7.06
C PRO A 291 -3.08 -13.07 -5.94
N VAL A 292 -3.94 -14.09 -5.95
CA VAL A 292 -5.11 -14.24 -5.07
C VAL A 292 -4.76 -14.15 -3.58
N GLU A 293 -3.61 -14.69 -3.17
CA GLU A 293 -3.13 -14.65 -1.79
C GLU A 293 -2.68 -13.25 -1.34
N ARG A 294 -2.14 -12.44 -2.27
CA ARG A 294 -1.80 -11.03 -2.00
C ARG A 294 -3.04 -10.15 -2.02
N MET A 295 -3.97 -10.43 -2.92
CA MET A 295 -5.29 -9.79 -2.94
C MET A 295 -6.02 -10.01 -1.62
N PHE A 296 -5.99 -11.24 -1.08
CA PHE A 296 -6.56 -11.57 0.22
C PHE A 296 -5.91 -10.78 1.37
N ALA A 297 -4.58 -10.69 1.40
CA ALA A 297 -3.88 -9.86 2.36
C ALA A 297 -4.22 -8.36 2.21
N ALA A 298 -4.30 -7.85 0.98
CA ALA A 298 -4.62 -6.45 0.68
C ALA A 298 -6.10 -6.07 0.91
N PHE A 299 -7.01 -7.05 0.86
CA PHE A 299 -8.46 -6.84 0.81
C PHE A 299 -9.04 -5.94 1.91
N PRO A 300 -8.58 -6.00 3.18
CA PRO A 300 -9.06 -5.11 4.25
C PRO A 300 -8.91 -3.62 3.92
N ALA A 301 -7.82 -3.22 3.25
CA ALA A 301 -7.62 -1.85 2.82
C ALA A 301 -8.67 -1.44 1.78
N TYR A 302 -8.95 -2.31 0.79
CA TYR A 302 -9.97 -2.02 -0.22
C TYR A 302 -11.38 -1.98 0.37
N LEU A 303 -11.72 -2.84 1.33
CA LEU A 303 -12.99 -2.77 2.05
C LEU A 303 -13.14 -1.47 2.86
N TYR A 304 -12.05 -1.00 3.49
CA TYR A 304 -12.03 0.26 4.25
C TYR A 304 -12.12 1.50 3.34
N PHE A 305 -11.38 1.53 2.24
CA PHE A 305 -11.33 2.68 1.33
C PHE A 305 -12.54 2.76 0.39
N ASN A 306 -12.79 1.72 -0.39
CA ASN A 306 -13.97 1.59 -1.26
C ASN A 306 -14.12 0.14 -1.73
N ALA A 307 -15.06 -0.61 -1.14
CA ALA A 307 -15.25 -2.03 -1.44
C ALA A 307 -15.49 -2.33 -2.92
N SER A 308 -16.02 -1.39 -3.71
CA SER A 308 -16.20 -1.58 -5.17
C SER A 308 -14.87 -1.82 -5.91
N LEU A 309 -13.74 -1.32 -5.40
CA LEU A 309 -12.40 -1.64 -5.93
C LEU A 309 -12.10 -3.15 -5.81
N GLY A 310 -12.50 -3.76 -4.69
CA GLY A 310 -12.40 -5.20 -4.46
C GLY A 310 -13.24 -6.00 -5.47
N GLY A 311 -14.43 -5.51 -5.83
CA GLY A 311 -15.27 -6.10 -6.87
C GLY A 311 -14.58 -6.10 -8.24
N ALA A 312 -14.11 -4.93 -8.71
CA ALA A 312 -13.45 -4.82 -10.01
C ALA A 312 -12.08 -5.54 -10.07
N LEU A 313 -11.43 -5.77 -8.92
CA LEU A 313 -10.19 -6.56 -8.81
C LEU A 313 -10.45 -8.08 -8.86
N LEU A 314 -11.61 -8.53 -8.36
CA LEU A 314 -12.04 -9.93 -8.47
C LEU A 314 -12.57 -10.27 -9.88
N ALA A 315 -13.19 -9.33 -10.58
CA ALA A 315 -13.82 -9.52 -11.88
C ALA A 315 -12.96 -10.24 -12.94
N PRO A 316 -11.74 -9.78 -13.32
CA PRO A 316 -10.94 -10.42 -14.36
C PRO A 316 -10.49 -11.85 -14.00
N LEU A 317 -10.31 -12.13 -12.70
CA LEU A 317 -10.09 -13.49 -12.23
C LEU A 317 -11.36 -14.32 -12.44
N LEU A 318 -12.50 -13.89 -11.90
CA LEU A 318 -13.76 -14.65 -11.96
C LEU A 318 -14.16 -15.01 -13.39
N GLU A 319 -14.10 -14.05 -14.33
CA GLU A 319 -14.32 -14.27 -15.77
C GLU A 319 -13.38 -15.37 -16.33
N SER A 320 -12.09 -15.33 -16.00
CA SER A 320 -11.12 -16.34 -16.48
C SER A 320 -11.45 -17.76 -16.00
N GLN A 321 -12.11 -17.91 -14.84
CA GLN A 321 -12.43 -19.20 -14.23
C GLN A 321 -13.68 -19.87 -14.85
N GLU A 322 -14.55 -19.10 -15.49
CA GLU A 322 -15.74 -19.63 -16.19
C GLU A 322 -15.33 -20.51 -17.39
N ALA A 323 -14.31 -20.08 -18.13
CA ALA A 323 -13.72 -20.85 -19.23
C ALA A 323 -13.04 -22.16 -18.76
N LEU A 324 -12.76 -22.29 -17.45
CA LEU A 324 -12.10 -23.43 -16.83
C LEU A 324 -13.10 -24.32 -16.09
N SER A 325 -14.32 -24.49 -16.63
CA SER A 325 -15.43 -25.21 -16.00
C SER A 325 -15.12 -26.65 -15.56
N GLY A 326 -14.17 -27.33 -16.21
CA GLY A 326 -13.70 -28.67 -15.84
C GLY A 326 -12.71 -28.72 -14.66
N GLN A 327 -12.19 -27.58 -14.19
CA GLN A 327 -11.23 -27.52 -13.10
C GLN A 327 -11.94 -27.35 -11.74
N PRO A 328 -11.65 -28.18 -10.71
CA PRO A 328 -12.36 -28.15 -9.43
C PRO A 328 -11.88 -27.05 -8.48
N ILE A 329 -10.72 -26.43 -8.75
CA ILE A 329 -10.10 -25.39 -7.92
C ILE A 329 -10.01 -24.06 -8.68
N VAL A 330 -9.74 -22.98 -7.95
CA VAL A 330 -9.25 -21.73 -8.57
C VAL A 330 -7.93 -22.02 -9.27
N VAL A 331 -7.77 -21.56 -10.51
CA VAL A 331 -6.55 -21.69 -11.31
C VAL A 331 -5.91 -20.31 -11.48
N THR A 332 -4.78 -20.07 -10.82
CA THR A 332 -4.05 -18.79 -10.88
C THR A 332 -2.85 -18.84 -11.82
N ASN A 333 -2.29 -17.68 -12.19
CA ASN A 333 -0.94 -17.60 -12.74
C ASN A 333 0.05 -18.25 -11.75
N SER A 334 0.86 -19.20 -12.20
CA SER A 334 1.90 -19.81 -11.35
C SER A 334 3.11 -18.89 -11.22
N MET A 335 3.74 -18.88 -10.04
CA MET A 335 5.05 -18.21 -9.84
C MET A 335 6.15 -18.75 -10.77
N ARG A 336 5.93 -19.90 -11.44
CA ARG A 336 6.93 -20.57 -12.29
C ARG A 336 6.76 -20.36 -13.80
N THR A 337 5.74 -19.65 -14.27
CA THR A 337 5.59 -19.39 -15.72
C THR A 337 6.51 -18.28 -16.20
N THR A 338 7.70 -18.68 -16.64
CA THR A 338 8.58 -17.87 -17.47
C THR A 338 7.80 -17.29 -18.67
N GLY A 339 7.69 -15.97 -18.74
CA GLY A 339 7.04 -15.24 -19.85
C GLY A 339 5.58 -14.85 -19.64
N ILE A 340 4.94 -15.21 -18.51
CA ILE A 340 3.61 -14.71 -18.13
C ILE A 340 3.74 -13.96 -16.80
N GLY A 341 3.99 -12.67 -16.91
CA GLY A 341 4.10 -11.74 -15.79
C GLY A 341 3.42 -10.42 -16.15
N TYR A 342 3.13 -9.61 -15.13
CA TYR A 342 2.52 -8.29 -15.29
C TYR A 342 3.35 -7.40 -16.24
N PRO A 343 2.70 -6.64 -17.15
CA PRO A 343 1.26 -6.41 -17.28
C PRO A 343 0.54 -7.37 -18.26
N ASN A 344 1.10 -8.55 -18.54
CA ASN A 344 0.45 -9.56 -19.38
C ASN A 344 -0.50 -10.47 -18.56
N ALA A 345 -1.81 -10.34 -18.82
CA ALA A 345 -2.89 -11.08 -18.20
C ALA A 345 -3.59 -12.05 -19.17
N THR A 346 -2.83 -12.67 -20.10
CA THR A 346 -3.39 -13.54 -21.16
C THR A 346 -3.71 -14.99 -20.75
N GLY A 347 -3.62 -15.33 -19.47
CA GLY A 347 -4.30 -16.49 -18.89
C GLY A 347 -3.45 -17.34 -17.92
N PRO A 348 -4.10 -18.04 -16.97
CA PRO A 348 -3.41 -18.83 -15.95
C PRO A 348 -2.81 -20.13 -16.51
N SER A 349 -1.81 -20.65 -15.80
CA SER A 349 -0.84 -21.60 -16.33
C SER A 349 -1.08 -23.08 -15.98
N GLY A 350 -2.32 -23.44 -15.63
CA GLY A 350 -2.66 -24.79 -15.16
C GLY A 350 -2.34 -25.04 -13.67
N ASP A 351 -2.27 -26.33 -13.31
CA ASP A 351 -2.38 -26.81 -11.93
C ASP A 351 -1.30 -26.25 -10.97
N HIS A 352 -1.73 -25.91 -9.74
CA HIS A 352 -0.85 -25.50 -8.63
C HIS A 352 -1.26 -26.18 -7.31
N PRO A 353 -0.32 -26.41 -6.37
CA PRO A 353 -0.63 -27.08 -5.10
C PRO A 353 -1.40 -26.21 -4.08
N GLN A 354 -1.80 -24.98 -4.44
CA GLN A 354 -2.51 -24.05 -3.56
C GLN A 354 -4.05 -24.13 -3.70
N GLY A 355 -4.60 -25.34 -3.91
CA GLY A 355 -6.02 -25.54 -4.20
C GLY A 355 -6.95 -25.07 -3.09
N ILE A 356 -6.68 -25.45 -1.84
CA ILE A 356 -7.43 -25.01 -0.65
C ILE A 356 -7.24 -23.51 -0.42
N GLU A 357 -5.98 -23.06 -0.49
CA GLU A 357 -5.57 -21.67 -0.26
C GLU A 357 -6.33 -20.70 -1.17
N GLN A 358 -6.24 -20.88 -2.49
CA GLN A 358 -6.86 -19.94 -3.44
C GLN A 358 -8.38 -20.07 -3.49
N SER A 359 -8.93 -21.29 -3.35
CA SER A 359 -10.39 -21.50 -3.31
C SER A 359 -11.02 -20.86 -2.07
N GLY A 360 -10.37 -20.97 -0.91
CA GLY A 360 -10.79 -20.28 0.32
C GLY A 360 -10.70 -18.76 0.17
N ASN A 361 -9.55 -18.25 -0.30
CA ASN A 361 -9.34 -16.82 -0.53
C ASN A 361 -10.43 -16.21 -1.43
N MET A 362 -10.73 -16.83 -2.58
CA MET A 362 -11.75 -16.33 -3.51
C MET A 362 -13.15 -16.30 -2.89
N LEU A 363 -13.60 -17.38 -2.24
CA LEU A 363 -14.93 -17.43 -1.62
C LEU A 363 -15.07 -16.39 -0.50
N ILE A 364 -14.03 -16.22 0.32
CA ILE A 364 -14.00 -15.21 1.39
C ILE A 364 -14.06 -13.79 0.80
N MET A 365 -13.21 -13.48 -0.19
CA MET A 365 -13.19 -12.15 -0.82
C MET A 365 -14.48 -11.82 -1.58
N MET A 366 -15.08 -12.80 -2.28
CA MET A 366 -16.36 -12.64 -2.98
C MET A 366 -17.49 -12.25 -1.99
N TYR A 367 -17.61 -12.98 -0.88
CA TYR A 367 -18.63 -12.68 0.12
C TYR A 367 -18.32 -11.38 0.88
N ALA A 368 -17.04 -11.14 1.24
CA ALA A 368 -16.58 -9.92 1.90
C ALA A 368 -16.82 -8.66 1.07
N HIS A 369 -16.62 -8.72 -0.26
CA HIS A 369 -17.01 -7.67 -1.19
C HIS A 369 -18.50 -7.39 -1.07
N ALA A 370 -19.34 -8.38 -1.39
CA ALA A 370 -20.78 -8.20 -1.54
C ALA A 370 -21.45 -7.66 -0.28
N ARG A 371 -21.07 -8.17 0.90
CA ARG A 371 -21.64 -7.73 2.20
C ARG A 371 -21.20 -6.32 2.61
N VAL A 372 -20.10 -5.77 2.09
CA VAL A 372 -19.64 -4.41 2.41
C VAL A 372 -20.09 -3.39 1.35
N SER A 373 -20.00 -3.74 0.06
CA SER A 373 -20.46 -2.86 -1.02
C SER A 373 -21.99 -2.81 -1.12
N GLY A 374 -22.66 -3.93 -0.79
CA GLY A 374 -24.07 -4.19 -1.08
C GLY A 374 -24.30 -4.81 -2.48
N ASP A 375 -23.23 -5.01 -3.27
CA ASP A 375 -23.33 -5.51 -4.65
C ASP A 375 -23.18 -7.04 -4.73
N GLY A 376 -24.28 -7.71 -5.06
CA GLY A 376 -24.33 -9.16 -5.30
C GLY A 376 -24.09 -9.59 -6.75
N SER A 377 -23.76 -8.67 -7.68
CA SER A 377 -23.62 -8.95 -9.12
C SER A 377 -22.66 -10.10 -9.42
N LEU A 378 -21.45 -10.06 -8.84
CA LEU A 378 -20.43 -11.10 -8.99
C LEU A 378 -20.85 -12.44 -8.37
N LEU A 379 -21.59 -12.41 -7.26
CA LEU A 379 -22.12 -13.64 -6.65
C LEU A 379 -23.15 -14.31 -7.55
N SER A 380 -24.04 -13.52 -8.15
CA SER A 380 -25.08 -14.02 -9.04
C SER A 380 -24.51 -14.53 -10.37
N ARG A 381 -23.55 -13.81 -10.96
CA ARG A 381 -22.92 -14.18 -12.23
C ARG A 381 -22.09 -15.46 -12.11
N HIS A 382 -21.29 -15.56 -11.05
CA HIS A 382 -20.28 -16.62 -10.91
C HIS A 382 -20.66 -17.71 -9.88
N TYR A 383 -21.96 -17.86 -9.56
CA TYR A 383 -22.44 -18.78 -8.52
C TYR A 383 -21.97 -20.22 -8.70
N ASP A 384 -22.09 -20.77 -9.92
CA ASP A 384 -21.71 -22.16 -10.20
C ASP A 384 -20.19 -22.39 -10.08
N THR A 385 -19.39 -21.36 -10.36
CA THR A 385 -17.93 -21.37 -10.17
C THR A 385 -17.58 -21.36 -8.68
N ALA A 386 -18.21 -20.47 -7.89
CA ALA A 386 -18.07 -20.44 -6.43
C ALA A 386 -18.50 -21.78 -5.79
N LYS A 387 -19.66 -22.31 -6.21
CA LYS A 387 -20.19 -23.59 -5.73
C LYS A 387 -19.21 -24.74 -5.95
N ARG A 388 -18.58 -24.81 -7.14
CA ARG A 388 -17.59 -25.83 -7.50
C ARG A 388 -16.37 -25.81 -6.57
N TRP A 389 -15.88 -24.61 -6.23
CA TRP A 389 -14.78 -24.43 -5.29
C TRP A 389 -15.18 -24.84 -3.87
N ALA A 390 -16.40 -24.53 -3.44
CA ALA A 390 -16.93 -24.98 -2.15
C ALA A 390 -17.05 -26.52 -2.10
N ASP A 391 -17.56 -27.16 -3.17
CA ASP A 391 -17.63 -28.62 -3.29
C ASP A 391 -16.23 -29.26 -3.22
N TYR A 392 -15.20 -28.64 -3.82
CA TYR A 392 -13.81 -29.07 -3.63
C TYR A 392 -13.36 -28.92 -2.16
N LEU A 393 -13.61 -27.77 -1.53
CA LEU A 393 -13.19 -27.52 -0.14
C LEU A 393 -13.87 -28.47 0.86
N VAL A 394 -15.16 -28.77 0.71
CA VAL A 394 -15.87 -29.75 1.55
C VAL A 394 -15.14 -31.10 1.61
N ASN A 395 -14.58 -31.54 0.48
CA ASN A 395 -13.90 -32.82 0.36
C ASN A 395 -12.41 -32.79 0.77
N ASN A 396 -11.75 -31.62 0.78
CA ASN A 396 -10.29 -31.52 0.89
C ASN A 396 -9.79 -30.63 2.05
N ALA A 397 -10.62 -29.72 2.58
CA ALA A 397 -10.19 -28.71 3.56
C ALA A 397 -9.75 -29.31 4.90
N LEU A 398 -10.46 -30.32 5.42
CA LEU A 398 -10.24 -30.80 6.79
C LEU A 398 -8.83 -31.36 7.01
N THR A 399 -8.30 -32.12 6.04
CA THR A 399 -6.98 -32.77 6.12
C THR A 399 -6.15 -32.42 4.88
N PRO A 400 -5.52 -31.24 4.84
CA PRO A 400 -4.74 -30.81 3.68
C PRO A 400 -3.61 -31.80 3.35
N VAL A 401 -3.61 -32.36 2.15
CA VAL A 401 -2.56 -33.27 1.64
C VAL A 401 -2.21 -32.90 0.20
N ASN A 402 -0.92 -32.93 -0.14
CA ASN A 402 -0.39 -32.40 -1.42
C ASN A 402 -0.79 -30.93 -1.65
N GLN A 403 -0.83 -30.14 -0.58
CA GLN A 403 -1.21 -28.73 -0.59
C GLN A 403 -0.07 -27.82 -0.16
N ARG A 404 -0.13 -26.55 -0.56
CA ARG A 404 0.78 -25.49 -0.14
C ARG A 404 0.00 -24.29 0.43
N SER A 405 0.45 -23.73 1.55
CA SER A 405 -0.11 -22.46 2.08
C SER A 405 0.46 -21.24 1.32
N ALA A 406 -0.09 -20.06 1.58
CA ALA A 406 0.49 -18.79 1.14
C ALA A 406 1.96 -18.61 1.58
N ASP A 407 2.33 -19.07 2.78
CA ASP A 407 3.68 -18.99 3.37
C ASP A 407 4.69 -19.97 2.75
N GLY A 408 4.21 -20.84 1.88
CA GLY A 408 5.02 -21.84 1.19
C GLY A 408 5.19 -23.18 1.92
N LEU A 409 4.59 -23.36 3.11
CA LEU A 409 4.50 -24.64 3.82
C LEU A 409 3.85 -25.72 2.95
N THR A 410 4.38 -26.95 3.00
CA THR A 410 3.86 -28.12 2.26
C THR A 410 3.54 -29.32 3.16
N SER A 411 3.55 -29.12 4.49
CA SER A 411 3.26 -30.16 5.47
C SER A 411 1.83 -30.70 5.31
N PRO A 412 1.59 -32.02 5.44
CA PRO A 412 0.22 -32.52 5.53
C PRO A 412 -0.43 -32.06 6.85
N ASN A 413 -1.75 -31.92 6.87
CA ASN A 413 -2.55 -31.60 8.06
C ASN A 413 -2.21 -30.24 8.72
N MET A 414 -1.94 -29.22 7.91
CA MET A 414 -1.76 -27.83 8.36
C MET A 414 -3.07 -27.26 8.95
N THR A 415 -3.08 -26.97 10.26
CA THR A 415 -4.26 -26.45 10.98
C THR A 415 -4.76 -25.12 10.41
N ASN A 416 -3.84 -24.19 10.13
CA ASN A 416 -4.18 -22.85 9.66
C ASN A 416 -4.68 -22.83 8.20
N LEU A 417 -4.21 -23.76 7.35
CA LEU A 417 -4.73 -23.91 5.99
C LEU A 417 -6.11 -24.59 5.98
N ALA A 418 -6.31 -25.56 6.87
CA ALA A 418 -7.60 -26.24 6.99
C ALA A 418 -8.72 -25.27 7.38
N ILE A 419 -8.52 -24.41 8.39
CA ILE A 419 -9.54 -23.45 8.81
C ILE A 419 -9.87 -22.43 7.73
N LYS A 420 -8.92 -21.99 6.89
CA LYS A 420 -9.21 -21.17 5.70
C LYS A 420 -10.20 -21.86 4.76
N GLY A 421 -9.97 -23.14 4.46
CA GLY A 421 -10.89 -23.92 3.61
C GLY A 421 -12.29 -24.04 4.21
N ILE A 422 -12.38 -24.23 5.52
CA ILE A 422 -13.67 -24.35 6.24
C ILE A 422 -14.43 -23.02 6.26
N ILE A 423 -13.74 -21.89 6.52
CA ILE A 423 -14.33 -20.55 6.38
C ILE A 423 -14.76 -20.29 4.92
N GLY A 424 -14.06 -20.83 3.92
CA GLY A 424 -14.49 -20.83 2.52
C GLY A 424 -15.82 -21.57 2.29
N VAL A 425 -16.00 -22.77 2.87
CA VAL A 425 -17.28 -23.51 2.81
C VAL A 425 -18.41 -22.72 3.48
N LYS A 426 -18.14 -22.12 4.65
CA LYS A 426 -19.09 -21.24 5.34
C LYS A 426 -19.42 -19.97 4.53
N SER A 427 -18.45 -19.39 3.85
CA SER A 427 -18.65 -18.27 2.93
C SER A 427 -19.61 -18.65 1.80
N MET A 428 -19.49 -19.86 1.26
CA MET A 428 -20.45 -20.37 0.27
C MET A 428 -21.86 -20.48 0.85
N ALA A 429 -22.02 -20.94 2.11
CA ALA A 429 -23.34 -20.98 2.75
C ALA A 429 -24.00 -19.59 2.82
N GLU A 430 -23.24 -18.54 3.14
CA GLU A 430 -23.74 -17.17 3.17
C GLU A 430 -24.00 -16.60 1.76
N ILE A 431 -23.16 -16.93 0.77
CA ILE A 431 -23.40 -16.63 -0.66
C ILE A 431 -24.71 -17.27 -1.12
N SER A 432 -24.95 -18.54 -0.80
CA SER A 432 -26.19 -19.24 -1.11
C SER A 432 -27.41 -18.56 -0.48
N ARG A 433 -27.34 -18.07 0.76
CA ARG A 433 -28.44 -17.27 1.37
C ARG A 433 -28.68 -15.96 0.62
N ALA A 434 -27.61 -15.23 0.30
CA ALA A 434 -27.71 -13.98 -0.46
C ALA A 434 -28.36 -14.21 -1.83
N MET A 435 -28.09 -15.35 -2.48
CA MET A 435 -28.65 -15.76 -3.76
C MET A 435 -29.98 -16.53 -3.66
N GLN A 436 -30.60 -16.61 -2.47
CA GLN A 436 -31.87 -17.33 -2.21
C GLN A 436 -31.85 -18.82 -2.62
N ARG A 437 -30.70 -19.48 -2.41
CA ARG A 437 -30.45 -20.91 -2.63
C ARG A 437 -30.50 -21.66 -1.30
N ASP A 438 -31.67 -21.70 -0.67
CA ASP A 438 -31.84 -22.17 0.72
C ASP A 438 -31.37 -23.62 0.96
N SER A 439 -31.46 -24.49 -0.05
CA SER A 439 -30.92 -25.86 0.01
C SER A 439 -29.41 -25.88 0.17
N ASP A 440 -28.71 -25.14 -0.69
CA ASP A 440 -27.25 -25.05 -0.73
C ASP A 440 -26.75 -24.36 0.53
N ALA A 441 -27.44 -23.29 0.95
CA ALA A 441 -27.17 -22.58 2.20
C ALA A 441 -27.22 -23.51 3.41
N SER A 442 -28.30 -24.31 3.53
CA SER A 442 -28.46 -25.26 4.64
C SER A 442 -27.42 -26.39 4.60
N GLN A 443 -27.09 -26.87 3.40
CA GLN A 443 -26.09 -27.91 3.18
C GLN A 443 -24.68 -27.43 3.56
N TYR A 444 -24.22 -26.31 3.00
CA TYR A 444 -22.87 -25.79 3.27
C TYR A 444 -22.72 -25.29 4.70
N ASP A 445 -23.77 -24.77 5.34
CA ASP A 445 -23.73 -24.39 6.76
C ASP A 445 -23.55 -25.60 7.67
N SER A 446 -24.30 -26.69 7.40
CA SER A 446 -24.17 -27.96 8.12
C SER A 446 -22.77 -28.57 7.90
N GLN A 447 -22.27 -28.57 6.66
CA GLN A 447 -20.94 -29.06 6.33
C GLN A 447 -19.83 -28.22 6.97
N ALA A 448 -19.93 -26.89 6.96
CA ALA A 448 -18.97 -26.01 7.62
C ALA A 448 -18.94 -26.26 9.14
N LYS A 449 -20.10 -26.47 9.77
CA LYS A 449 -20.18 -26.85 11.19
C LYS A 449 -19.51 -28.20 11.46
N ASP A 450 -19.89 -29.25 10.74
CA ASP A 450 -19.30 -30.59 10.91
C ASP A 450 -17.78 -30.59 10.68
N LEU A 451 -17.31 -29.81 9.71
CA LEU A 451 -15.88 -29.61 9.44
C LEU A 451 -15.20 -28.85 10.58
N THR A 452 -15.82 -27.82 11.15
CA THR A 452 -15.27 -27.03 12.27
C THR A 452 -15.16 -27.86 13.55
N ASP A 453 -16.21 -28.60 13.91
CA ASP A 453 -16.22 -29.47 15.10
C ASP A 453 -15.12 -30.55 15.00
N ARG A 454 -14.93 -31.12 13.79
CA ARG A 454 -13.86 -32.09 13.51
C ARG A 454 -12.47 -31.45 13.43
N TRP A 455 -12.36 -30.24 12.87
CA TRP A 455 -11.10 -29.47 12.81
C TRP A 455 -10.60 -29.19 14.21
N LEU A 456 -11.44 -28.66 15.10
CA LEU A 456 -11.08 -28.37 16.49
C LEU A 456 -10.57 -29.64 17.19
N SER A 457 -11.28 -30.77 17.00
CA SER A 457 -10.91 -32.07 17.58
C SER A 457 -9.56 -32.63 17.08
N LEU A 458 -9.07 -32.20 15.92
CA LEU A 458 -7.78 -32.62 15.33
C LEU A 458 -6.67 -31.60 15.56
N ALA A 459 -7.04 -30.33 15.69
CA ALA A 459 -6.16 -29.18 15.85
C ALA A 459 -5.78 -28.91 17.31
N GLN A 460 -6.61 -29.31 18.28
CA GLN A 460 -6.35 -29.07 19.70
C GLN A 460 -5.22 -29.95 20.25
N SER A 461 -4.39 -29.39 21.13
CA SER A 461 -3.36 -30.13 21.86
C SER A 461 -3.96 -31.09 22.89
N ASN A 462 -3.20 -32.12 23.29
CA ASN A 462 -3.60 -33.11 24.28
C ASN A 462 -3.94 -32.51 25.67
N ASP A 463 -3.38 -31.35 26.02
CA ASP A 463 -3.69 -30.61 27.25
C ASP A 463 -4.85 -29.61 27.10
N GLN A 464 -5.41 -29.52 25.90
CA GLN A 464 -6.50 -28.61 25.51
C GLN A 464 -6.21 -27.12 25.72
N GLN A 465 -4.95 -26.70 25.88
CA GLN A 465 -4.60 -25.30 26.16
C GLN A 465 -4.33 -24.44 24.91
N ARG A 466 -4.27 -25.05 23.72
CA ARG A 466 -3.91 -24.37 22.46
C ARG A 466 -4.28 -25.19 21.24
N LEU A 467 -4.11 -24.57 20.08
CA LEU A 467 -4.15 -25.22 18.78
C LEU A 467 -2.73 -25.48 18.24
N LEU A 468 -2.53 -26.66 17.67
CA LEU A 468 -1.30 -27.13 17.03
C LEU A 468 -1.14 -26.48 15.65
N GLY A 469 0.09 -26.29 15.16
CA GLY A 469 0.33 -25.88 13.77
C GLY A 469 0.00 -27.00 12.77
N GLN A 470 0.23 -28.25 13.19
CA GLN A 470 -0.02 -29.47 12.44
C GLN A 470 -0.70 -30.52 13.34
N TYR A 471 -1.77 -31.16 12.86
CA TYR A 471 -2.53 -32.13 13.66
C TYR A 471 -1.67 -33.27 14.22
N GLY A 472 -1.90 -33.60 15.50
CA GLY A 472 -1.18 -34.66 16.21
C GLY A 472 0.31 -34.38 16.48
N ASN A 473 0.84 -33.25 16.03
CA ASN A 473 2.22 -32.85 16.29
C ASN A 473 2.28 -31.87 17.47
N GLU A 474 2.43 -32.40 18.67
CA GLU A 474 2.54 -31.62 19.91
C GLU A 474 3.72 -30.65 19.96
N SER A 475 4.77 -30.80 19.13
CA SER A 475 5.83 -29.80 19.05
C SER A 475 5.54 -28.68 18.03
N SER A 476 4.45 -28.76 17.26
CA SER A 476 4.09 -27.74 16.27
C SER A 476 3.32 -26.56 16.86
N SER A 477 3.49 -25.39 16.24
CA SER A 477 2.88 -24.12 16.67
C SER A 477 2.84 -23.13 15.52
N ALA A 478 1.70 -22.45 15.34
CA ALA A 478 1.50 -21.48 14.27
C ALA A 478 0.62 -20.30 14.70
N MET A 479 0.83 -19.16 14.05
CA MET A 479 -0.16 -18.08 13.97
C MET A 479 -1.33 -18.53 13.11
N LEU A 480 -2.51 -18.57 13.71
CA LEU A 480 -3.76 -18.90 13.02
C LEU A 480 -4.36 -17.68 12.33
N TYR A 481 -3.56 -16.98 11.53
CA TYR A 481 -3.94 -15.71 10.92
C TYR A 481 -5.18 -15.81 10.01
N ASN A 482 -5.54 -17.01 9.53
CA ASN A 482 -6.74 -17.20 8.71
C ASN A 482 -8.05 -17.13 9.51
N VAL A 483 -7.99 -17.16 10.84
CA VAL A 483 -9.12 -16.87 11.74
C VAL A 483 -9.67 -15.45 11.51
N TYR A 484 -8.83 -14.53 11.01
CA TYR A 484 -9.27 -13.18 10.62
C TYR A 484 -10.45 -13.19 9.64
N ALA A 485 -10.55 -14.20 8.76
CA ALA A 485 -11.69 -14.30 7.85
C ALA A 485 -13.02 -14.60 8.58
N ASP A 486 -13.01 -15.35 9.69
CA ASP A 486 -14.21 -15.62 10.49
C ASP A 486 -14.73 -14.34 11.17
N PHE A 487 -13.80 -13.49 11.65
CA PHE A 487 -14.09 -12.16 12.20
C PHE A 487 -14.57 -11.19 11.13
N LEU A 488 -13.84 -11.09 10.01
CA LEU A 488 -14.16 -10.19 8.90
C LEU A 488 -15.57 -10.46 8.40
N LEU A 489 -15.91 -11.74 8.18
CA LEU A 489 -17.22 -12.16 7.69
C LEU A 489 -18.30 -12.18 8.79
N GLY A 490 -17.92 -12.23 10.06
CA GLY A 490 -18.85 -12.34 11.19
C GLY A 490 -19.54 -13.71 11.24
N THR A 491 -18.85 -14.76 10.78
CA THR A 491 -19.43 -16.10 10.62
C THR A 491 -19.47 -16.90 11.92
N ASN A 492 -18.70 -16.50 12.93
CA ASN A 492 -18.66 -17.06 14.29
C ASN A 492 -18.51 -18.60 14.32
N LEU A 493 -17.68 -19.15 13.43
CA LEU A 493 -17.36 -20.58 13.45
C LEU A 493 -16.52 -20.94 14.69
N ILE A 494 -15.63 -20.04 15.10
CA ILE A 494 -14.68 -20.31 16.19
C ILE A 494 -15.22 -19.67 17.47
N SER A 495 -15.33 -20.49 18.53
CA SER A 495 -15.87 -20.02 19.81
C SER A 495 -14.93 -19.05 20.51
N GLN A 496 -15.51 -18.15 21.31
CA GLN A 496 -14.76 -17.19 22.13
C GLN A 496 -13.81 -17.87 23.12
N ASP A 497 -14.16 -19.05 23.63
CA ASP A 497 -13.30 -19.84 24.52
C ASP A 497 -12.01 -20.29 23.81
N VAL A 498 -12.13 -20.82 22.58
CA VAL A 498 -10.97 -21.23 21.76
C VAL A 498 -10.10 -20.03 21.40
N LEU A 499 -10.71 -18.87 21.11
CA LEU A 499 -9.99 -17.62 20.85
C LEU A 499 -9.25 -17.10 22.10
N ALA A 500 -9.84 -17.22 23.29
CA ALA A 500 -9.23 -16.84 24.55
C ALA A 500 -8.08 -17.78 24.96
N GLU A 501 -8.24 -19.09 24.77
CA GLU A 501 -7.17 -20.09 24.94
C GLU A 501 -6.00 -19.82 24.00
N GLN A 502 -6.26 -19.65 22.71
CA GLN A 502 -5.22 -19.35 21.73
C GLN A 502 -4.55 -17.99 21.96
N THR A 503 -5.30 -16.98 22.43
CA THR A 503 -4.74 -15.67 22.86
C THR A 503 -3.79 -15.83 24.05
N ARG A 504 -4.16 -16.64 25.06
CA ARG A 504 -3.27 -16.98 26.18
C ARG A 504 -2.02 -17.71 25.69
N TYR A 505 -2.14 -18.60 24.70
CA TYR A 505 -1.00 -19.28 24.11
C TYR A 505 -0.06 -18.32 23.37
N TYR A 506 -0.59 -17.37 22.58
CA TYR A 506 0.25 -16.32 21.97
C TYR A 506 0.95 -15.47 23.03
N LYS A 507 0.31 -15.15 24.16
CA LYS A 507 0.96 -14.46 25.29
C LYS A 507 2.18 -15.24 25.84
N ILE A 508 2.11 -16.56 25.89
CA ILE A 508 3.23 -17.43 26.29
C ILE A 508 4.33 -17.42 25.22
N LEU A 509 3.99 -17.52 23.94
CA LEU A 509 4.96 -17.44 22.84
C LEU A 509 5.68 -16.08 22.81
N LEU A 510 4.95 -14.97 22.97
CA LEU A 510 5.51 -13.62 23.05
C LEU A 510 6.53 -13.48 24.19
N GLN A 511 6.30 -14.15 25.33
CA GLN A 511 7.19 -14.10 26.49
C GLN A 511 8.40 -15.05 26.39
N ALA A 512 8.26 -16.20 25.71
CA ALA A 512 9.23 -17.29 25.74
C ALA A 512 10.00 -17.53 24.43
N GLN A 513 9.48 -17.05 23.29
CA GLN A 513 9.97 -17.41 21.95
C GLN A 513 10.02 -16.25 20.95
N ALA A 514 9.52 -15.05 21.29
CA ALA A 514 9.62 -13.91 20.40
C ALA A 514 11.07 -13.53 20.11
N SER A 515 11.36 -13.32 18.83
CA SER A 515 12.59 -12.69 18.36
C SER A 515 12.43 -11.15 18.41
N PRO A 516 13.52 -10.36 18.27
CA PRO A 516 13.47 -8.90 18.37
C PRO A 516 12.44 -8.21 17.46
N LEU A 517 12.12 -8.80 16.31
CA LEU A 517 11.15 -8.26 15.35
C LEU A 517 9.85 -9.10 15.28
N GLY A 518 9.59 -9.93 16.30
CA GLY A 518 8.29 -10.59 16.49
C GLY A 518 8.33 -12.12 16.55
N LEU A 519 7.18 -12.71 16.28
CA LEU A 519 6.97 -14.16 16.28
C LEU A 519 7.01 -14.73 14.86
N TYR A 520 7.47 -15.98 14.75
CA TYR A 520 7.34 -16.75 13.53
C TYR A 520 5.86 -17.06 13.21
N ILE A 521 5.55 -17.24 11.93
CA ILE A 521 4.22 -17.62 11.44
C ILE A 521 3.94 -19.10 11.74
N ASP A 522 4.91 -19.98 11.56
CA ASP A 522 4.85 -21.41 11.86
C ASP A 522 6.27 -21.90 12.20
N ASN A 523 6.42 -22.71 13.25
CA ASN A 523 7.74 -23.12 13.70
C ASN A 523 8.48 -24.06 12.73
N ALA A 524 7.79 -24.67 11.76
CA ALA A 524 8.41 -25.39 10.66
C ALA A 524 9.11 -24.46 9.64
N LEU A 525 8.86 -23.14 9.70
CA LEU A 525 9.54 -22.11 8.90
C LEU A 525 10.68 -21.38 9.66
N GLY A 526 11.08 -21.88 10.82
CA GLY A 526 12.11 -21.24 11.65
C GLY A 526 11.65 -19.88 12.17
N ASN A 527 12.44 -18.83 11.94
CA ASN A 527 12.16 -17.47 12.40
C ASN A 527 11.28 -16.66 11.41
N THR A 528 10.70 -17.28 10.39
CA THR A 528 9.96 -16.55 9.34
C THR A 528 8.71 -15.88 9.92
N ALA A 529 8.70 -14.55 9.97
CA ALA A 529 7.59 -13.69 10.39
C ALA A 529 6.92 -13.01 9.19
N SER A 530 5.70 -12.50 9.38
CA SER A 530 5.01 -11.64 8.41
C SER A 530 4.23 -10.54 9.09
N THR A 531 4.39 -9.31 8.60
CA THR A 531 3.59 -8.15 9.01
C THR A 531 2.10 -8.39 8.73
N ALA A 532 1.77 -8.95 7.56
CA ALA A 532 0.38 -9.16 7.15
C ALA A 532 -0.33 -10.15 8.08
N TRP A 533 0.30 -11.29 8.35
CA TRP A 533 -0.25 -12.33 9.22
C TRP A 533 -0.21 -11.96 10.70
N THR A 534 0.78 -11.18 11.13
CA THR A 534 0.83 -10.60 12.48
C THR A 534 -0.37 -9.67 12.71
N LEU A 535 -0.72 -8.81 11.76
CA LEU A 535 -1.85 -7.89 11.88
C LEU A 535 -3.22 -8.56 11.73
N PHE A 536 -3.31 -9.65 10.96
CA PHE A 536 -4.50 -10.51 10.97
C PHE A 536 -4.68 -11.22 12.32
N THR A 537 -3.59 -11.69 12.92
CA THR A 537 -3.63 -12.30 14.26
C THR A 537 -3.98 -11.25 15.32
N ALA A 538 -3.36 -10.05 15.28
CA ALA A 538 -3.67 -8.94 16.19
C ALA A 538 -5.16 -8.53 16.13
N ALA A 539 -5.79 -8.59 14.95
CA ALA A 539 -7.22 -8.30 14.77
C ALA A 539 -8.18 -9.37 15.33
N THR A 540 -7.68 -10.51 15.84
CA THR A 540 -8.49 -11.64 16.32
C THR A 540 -8.21 -12.08 17.76
N VAL A 541 -7.15 -11.56 18.39
CA VAL A 541 -6.86 -11.85 19.80
C VAL A 541 -7.80 -11.12 20.75
N THR A 542 -8.05 -11.73 21.91
CA THR A 542 -9.02 -11.26 22.92
C THR A 542 -8.39 -10.47 24.08
N ASP A 543 -7.11 -10.11 24.00
CA ASP A 543 -6.35 -9.39 25.03
C ASP A 543 -5.62 -8.22 24.36
N ASP A 544 -5.96 -6.99 24.76
CA ASP A 544 -5.39 -5.76 24.19
C ASP A 544 -3.85 -5.70 24.32
N GLY A 545 -3.28 -6.27 25.38
CA GLY A 545 -1.83 -6.32 25.56
C GLY A 545 -1.15 -7.27 24.58
N VAL A 546 -1.80 -8.40 24.23
CA VAL A 546 -1.34 -9.29 23.16
C VAL A 546 -1.47 -8.61 21.79
N ARG A 547 -2.59 -7.93 21.53
CA ARG A 547 -2.80 -7.15 20.29
C ARG A 547 -1.71 -6.10 20.13
N ASP A 548 -1.52 -5.25 21.13
CA ASP A 548 -0.62 -4.10 21.05
C ASP A 548 0.86 -4.55 20.95
N GLN A 549 1.23 -5.68 21.57
CA GLN A 549 2.56 -6.26 21.40
C GLN A 549 2.80 -6.83 19.99
N LEU A 550 1.79 -7.43 19.35
CA LEU A 550 1.87 -7.86 17.95
C LEU A 550 2.00 -6.66 16.99
N ILE A 551 1.23 -5.59 17.23
CA ILE A 551 1.32 -4.32 16.50
C ILE A 551 2.70 -3.68 16.70
N GLN A 552 3.24 -3.67 17.92
CA GLN A 552 4.56 -3.15 18.24
C GLN A 552 5.64 -3.85 17.40
N TYR A 553 5.61 -5.17 17.25
CA TYR A 553 6.60 -5.88 16.43
C TYR A 553 6.53 -5.53 14.94
N ALA A 554 5.33 -5.31 14.39
CA ALA A 554 5.20 -4.80 13.03
C ALA A 554 5.77 -3.37 12.88
N TRP A 555 5.59 -2.52 13.89
CA TRP A 555 6.17 -1.18 13.96
C TRP A 555 7.69 -1.20 14.14
N ASP A 556 8.22 -2.12 14.96
CA ASP A 556 9.65 -2.36 15.13
C ASP A 556 10.27 -2.79 13.79
N ARG A 557 9.62 -3.67 13.03
CA ARG A 557 10.08 -4.02 11.67
C ARG A 557 9.97 -2.86 10.70
N ALA A 558 8.93 -2.02 10.77
CA ALA A 558 8.77 -0.85 9.90
C ALA A 558 9.86 0.21 10.15
N SER A 559 10.30 0.36 11.40
CA SER A 559 11.36 1.29 11.82
C SER A 559 12.79 0.70 11.76
N PHE A 560 12.92 -0.59 11.45
CA PHE A 560 14.20 -1.30 11.42
C PHE A 560 15.12 -0.84 10.28
N ASN A 561 16.26 -0.24 10.64
CA ASN A 561 17.21 0.36 9.70
C ASN A 561 18.54 -0.41 9.53
N GLU A 562 18.66 -1.62 10.10
CA GLU A 562 19.87 -2.45 9.99
C GLU A 562 19.78 -3.52 8.89
N THR A 563 18.68 -3.58 8.13
CA THR A 563 18.53 -4.49 6.97
C THR A 563 19.64 -4.26 5.94
N ASP A 564 20.23 -5.34 5.41
CA ASP A 564 21.33 -5.21 4.46
C ASP A 564 20.84 -4.57 3.14
N ALA A 565 21.44 -3.44 2.78
CA ALA A 565 21.15 -2.69 1.55
C ALA A 565 21.93 -3.21 0.32
N THR A 566 22.66 -4.32 0.45
CA THR A 566 23.50 -4.88 -0.62
C THR A 566 22.87 -6.03 -1.43
N SER A 567 21.64 -6.45 -1.12
CA SER A 567 20.94 -7.44 -1.94
C SER A 567 20.65 -6.90 -3.34
N VAL A 568 21.06 -7.65 -4.36
CA VAL A 568 21.00 -7.25 -5.78
C VAL A 568 19.55 -7.16 -6.30
N ASP A 569 18.60 -7.78 -5.57
CA ASP A 569 17.21 -7.95 -5.99
C ASP A 569 16.28 -6.78 -5.62
N GLY A 570 16.77 -5.74 -4.92
CA GLY A 570 16.07 -4.47 -4.73
C GLY A 570 15.95 -3.96 -3.29
N PRO A 571 15.16 -2.88 -3.08
CA PRO A 571 14.92 -2.26 -1.77
C PRO A 571 14.29 -3.22 -0.74
N ASN A 572 14.95 -3.40 0.41
CA ASN A 572 14.54 -4.23 1.55
C ASN A 572 13.72 -3.44 2.63
N GLU A 573 13.27 -2.24 2.30
CA GLU A 573 12.54 -1.35 3.20
C GLU A 573 11.10 -1.83 3.42
N PHE A 574 10.85 -2.43 4.59
CA PHE A 574 9.56 -2.94 5.08
C PHE A 574 8.86 -3.96 4.15
N PRO A 575 9.42 -5.18 4.03
CA PRO A 575 8.77 -6.31 3.35
C PRO A 575 7.57 -6.84 4.13
N ASP A 576 6.70 -7.60 3.45
CA ASP A 576 5.54 -8.23 4.09
C ASP A 576 5.92 -9.47 4.92
N ALA A 577 7.02 -10.16 4.58
CA ALA A 577 7.59 -11.24 5.38
C ALA A 577 9.13 -11.20 5.43
N TYR A 578 9.69 -11.62 6.56
CA TYR A 578 11.08 -11.40 6.96
C TYR A 578 11.53 -12.41 8.02
N ASP A 579 12.84 -12.53 8.28
CA ASP A 579 13.37 -13.25 9.44
C ASP A 579 13.20 -12.40 10.70
N ALA A 580 12.49 -12.91 11.72
CA ALA A 580 12.16 -12.19 12.94
C ALA A 580 13.38 -11.83 13.82
N ALA A 581 14.54 -12.45 13.58
CA ALA A 581 15.77 -12.21 14.32
C ALA A 581 16.73 -11.24 13.61
N THR A 582 16.81 -11.28 12.27
CA THR A 582 17.72 -10.41 11.49
C THR A 582 17.03 -9.26 10.75
N GLY A 583 15.73 -9.36 10.51
CA GLY A 583 14.95 -8.43 9.69
C GLY A 583 15.12 -8.61 8.18
N GLU A 584 15.98 -9.54 7.74
CA GLU A 584 16.25 -9.83 6.33
C GLU A 584 15.00 -10.37 5.61
N THR A 585 14.92 -10.11 4.30
CA THR A 585 13.87 -10.65 3.43
C THR A 585 14.00 -12.17 3.27
N VAL A 586 12.86 -12.87 3.14
CA VAL A 586 12.81 -14.33 3.03
C VAL A 586 12.24 -14.77 1.68
N ASN A 587 12.67 -15.94 1.19
CA ASN A 587 12.35 -16.47 -0.14
C ASN A 587 10.84 -16.67 -0.44
N HIS A 588 9.95 -16.50 0.54
CA HIS A 588 8.49 -16.64 0.41
C HIS A 588 7.73 -15.35 0.78
N GLY A 589 8.45 -14.29 1.16
CA GLY A 589 7.95 -12.93 1.34
C GLY A 589 8.25 -12.07 0.12
N GLY A 590 7.47 -11.02 -0.08
CA GLY A 590 7.78 -9.95 -1.03
C GLY A 590 8.47 -8.80 -0.34
N GLY A 591 9.08 -7.91 -1.13
CA GLY A 591 9.42 -6.57 -0.68
C GLY A 591 8.18 -5.74 -0.34
N ALA A 592 8.35 -4.44 -0.13
CA ALA A 592 7.21 -3.52 0.06
C ALA A 592 6.20 -3.65 -1.09
N GLY A 593 4.94 -3.93 -0.77
CA GLY A 593 3.90 -4.26 -1.74
C GLY A 593 2.51 -4.47 -1.13
N ALA A 594 1.55 -4.85 -1.96
CA ALA A 594 0.11 -4.82 -1.63
C ALA A 594 -0.30 -5.64 -0.39
N ALA A 595 0.44 -6.71 -0.05
CA ALA A 595 0.14 -7.55 1.12
C ALA A 595 0.16 -6.76 2.46
N LEU A 596 0.87 -5.63 2.52
CA LEU A 596 0.84 -4.72 3.67
C LEU A 596 -0.54 -4.08 3.90
N GLY A 597 -1.48 -4.19 2.96
CA GLY A 597 -2.89 -3.81 3.15
C GLY A 597 -3.58 -4.60 4.27
N ALA A 598 -2.98 -5.71 4.70
CA ALA A 598 -3.40 -6.43 5.89
C ALA A 598 -3.27 -5.62 7.19
N ILE A 599 -2.46 -4.56 7.20
CA ILE A 599 -2.43 -3.58 8.30
C ILE A 599 -3.80 -2.93 8.50
N PHE A 600 -4.62 -2.75 7.45
CA PHE A 600 -5.99 -2.24 7.59
C PHE A 600 -6.99 -3.25 8.21
N SER A 601 -6.54 -4.42 8.69
CA SER A 601 -7.39 -5.45 9.31
C SER A 601 -8.32 -4.90 10.40
N HIS A 602 -7.79 -4.21 11.40
CA HIS A 602 -8.60 -3.62 12.49
C HIS A 602 -9.62 -2.61 11.97
N LEU A 603 -9.23 -1.74 11.01
CA LEU A 603 -10.15 -0.76 10.44
C LEU A 603 -11.25 -1.41 9.60
N ALA A 604 -10.94 -2.46 8.85
CA ALA A 604 -11.92 -3.20 8.05
C ALA A 604 -13.02 -3.87 8.89
N LEU A 605 -12.68 -4.33 10.11
CA LEU A 605 -13.68 -4.87 11.06
C LEU A 605 -14.69 -3.80 11.55
N THR A 606 -14.39 -2.51 11.39
CA THR A 606 -15.31 -1.41 11.74
C THR A 606 -16.23 -0.96 10.59
N VAL A 607 -16.00 -1.47 9.38
CA VAL A 607 -16.78 -1.06 8.19
C VAL A 607 -18.18 -1.69 8.25
N PRO A 608 -19.26 -0.89 8.15
CA PRO A 608 -20.62 -1.39 8.28
C PRO A 608 -21.01 -2.26 7.08
N ASN A 609 -21.61 -3.42 7.37
CA ASN A 609 -22.24 -4.27 6.36
C ASN A 609 -23.48 -3.61 5.76
N ARG A 610 -23.77 -3.97 4.51
CA ARG A 610 -24.94 -3.57 3.74
C ARG A 610 -25.76 -4.80 3.34
N THR A 611 -27.04 -4.60 3.07
CA THR A 611 -27.87 -5.62 2.44
C THR A 611 -27.35 -5.91 1.03
N ILE A 612 -27.09 -7.17 0.72
CA ILE A 612 -26.67 -7.60 -0.62
C ILE A 612 -27.87 -7.50 -1.56
N VAL A 613 -27.72 -6.77 -2.66
CA VAL A 613 -28.72 -6.60 -3.71
C VAL A 613 -28.24 -7.31 -4.98
N VAL A 614 -29.13 -8.09 -5.60
CA VAL A 614 -28.91 -8.69 -6.92
C VAL A 614 -29.87 -8.04 -7.90
N VAL A 615 -29.32 -7.35 -8.90
CA VAL A 615 -30.11 -6.92 -10.06
C VAL A 615 -30.24 -8.11 -10.99
N GLN A 616 -31.45 -8.68 -11.09
CA GLN A 616 -31.72 -9.73 -12.07
C GLN A 616 -31.90 -9.11 -13.45
N ASP A 617 -30.95 -9.37 -14.36
CA ASP A 617 -31.15 -9.16 -15.79
C ASP A 617 -32.35 -9.99 -16.24
N SER A 618 -33.43 -9.31 -16.62
CA SER A 618 -34.64 -9.98 -17.11
C SER A 618 -34.35 -10.62 -18.47
N PRO A 619 -34.71 -11.90 -18.70
CA PRO A 619 -34.48 -12.54 -20.00
C PRO A 619 -35.25 -11.80 -21.11
N PRO A 620 -34.71 -11.74 -22.34
CA PRO A 620 -35.44 -11.19 -23.48
C PRO A 620 -36.63 -12.08 -23.83
N SER A 621 -37.81 -11.76 -23.29
CA SER A 621 -39.05 -12.48 -23.56
C SER A 621 -39.44 -12.36 -25.03
N GLY A 622 -39.68 -13.51 -25.68
CA GLY A 622 -39.85 -13.60 -27.12
C GLY A 622 -41.09 -12.91 -27.70
N THR A 623 -41.08 -12.83 -29.03
CA THR A 623 -42.07 -12.18 -29.89
C THR A 623 -43.51 -12.65 -29.68
N PRO A 624 -44.48 -11.72 -29.73
CA PRO A 624 -45.75 -12.01 -30.38
C PRO A 624 -46.23 -10.90 -31.34
N GLY A 625 -46.64 -11.33 -32.54
CA GLY A 625 -47.84 -10.86 -33.25
C GLY A 625 -48.01 -9.36 -33.59
N SER A 626 -48.13 -9.06 -34.89
CA SER A 626 -48.57 -7.74 -35.38
C SER A 626 -50.04 -7.43 -35.06
N SER A 627 -50.32 -6.20 -34.63
CA SER A 627 -51.27 -5.26 -35.27
C SER A 627 -51.72 -4.15 -34.30
N GLY A 628 -51.92 -2.93 -34.81
CA GLY A 628 -52.53 -1.82 -34.07
C GLY A 628 -51.73 -0.52 -34.16
N SER A 629 -52.20 0.40 -34.99
CA SER A 629 -51.67 1.76 -35.09
C SER A 629 -52.11 2.62 -33.90
N GLY A 630 -51.17 3.27 -33.21
CA GLY A 630 -51.47 4.32 -32.23
C GLY A 630 -50.34 5.35 -32.20
N SER A 631 -50.65 6.60 -32.53
CA SER A 631 -49.71 7.71 -32.45
C SER A 631 -49.52 8.10 -30.97
N GLY A 632 -48.27 8.06 -30.50
CA GLY A 632 -47.87 8.47 -29.15
C GLY A 632 -46.52 9.18 -29.21
N SER A 633 -46.34 10.19 -28.37
CA SER A 633 -45.15 11.04 -28.29
C SER A 633 -43.93 10.32 -27.71
N ASN A 634 -42.73 10.65 -28.21
CA ASN A 634 -41.47 10.26 -27.57
C ASN A 634 -41.35 10.95 -26.20
N GLU A 635 -41.23 10.16 -25.13
CA GLU A 635 -40.52 10.54 -23.91
C GLU A 635 -39.33 9.58 -23.76
N ASP A 636 -38.12 10.12 -23.86
CA ASP A 636 -36.90 9.34 -23.66
C ASP A 636 -36.70 9.06 -22.16
N SER A 637 -36.76 7.78 -21.78
CA SER A 637 -36.59 7.36 -20.40
C SER A 637 -35.13 7.45 -19.95
N ASN A 638 -34.76 8.53 -19.27
CA ASN A 638 -33.43 8.71 -18.68
C ASN A 638 -33.19 7.71 -17.54
N VAL A 639 -32.45 6.63 -17.82
CA VAL A 639 -31.86 5.76 -16.81
C VAL A 639 -30.63 6.48 -16.23
N GLY A 640 -30.87 7.39 -15.27
CA GLY A 640 -29.82 8.22 -14.67
C GLY A 640 -30.08 8.70 -13.24
N GLU A 641 -31.13 8.21 -12.57
CA GLU A 641 -31.67 8.88 -11.37
C GLU A 641 -31.89 7.97 -10.15
N ILE A 642 -31.03 6.95 -9.95
CA ILE A 642 -31.02 6.13 -8.71
C ILE A 642 -29.79 6.39 -7.82
N VAL A 643 -28.80 7.17 -8.29
CA VAL A 643 -27.58 7.51 -7.49
C VAL A 643 -27.67 8.88 -6.78
N GLY A 644 -28.62 9.75 -7.17
CA GLY A 644 -28.68 11.14 -6.66
C GLY A 644 -29.30 11.35 -5.26
N GLY A 645 -29.99 10.36 -4.70
CA GLY A 645 -30.93 10.57 -3.58
C GLY A 645 -30.32 10.76 -2.18
N ALA A 646 -29.06 10.38 -1.95
CA ALA A 646 -28.47 10.33 -0.60
C ALA A 646 -27.46 11.45 -0.28
N VAL A 647 -27.05 12.25 -1.27
CA VAL A 647 -25.93 13.21 -1.12
C VAL A 647 -26.34 14.53 -0.46
N GLY A 648 -27.62 14.94 -0.56
CA GLY A 648 -28.11 16.22 -0.05
C GLY A 648 -28.01 16.38 1.48
N GLY A 649 -28.18 15.31 2.24
CA GLY A 649 -28.06 15.34 3.70
C GLY A 649 -26.62 15.48 4.19
N THR A 650 -25.69 14.82 3.50
CA THR A 650 -24.26 14.79 3.85
C THR A 650 -23.59 16.14 3.57
N VAL A 651 -23.92 16.77 2.44
CA VAL A 651 -23.39 18.11 2.07
C VAL A 651 -23.76 19.16 3.12
N PHE A 652 -24.97 19.13 3.69
CA PHE A 652 -25.36 20.07 4.74
C PHE A 652 -24.56 19.88 6.04
N LEU A 653 -24.28 18.64 6.43
CA LEU A 653 -23.44 18.32 7.59
C LEU A 653 -21.97 18.71 7.38
N VAL A 654 -21.41 18.48 6.17
CA VAL A 654 -20.06 18.90 5.81
C VAL A 654 -19.94 20.43 5.82
N ILE A 655 -20.91 21.16 5.26
CA ILE A 655 -20.92 22.64 5.30
C ILE A 655 -21.03 23.17 6.74
N ALA A 656 -21.89 22.58 7.57
CA ALA A 656 -22.03 22.97 8.98
C ALA A 656 -20.73 22.73 9.78
N THR A 657 -20.06 21.60 9.54
CA THR A 657 -18.81 21.23 10.21
C THR A 657 -17.65 22.12 9.73
N GLY A 658 -17.53 22.34 8.42
CA GLY A 658 -16.55 23.25 7.82
C GLY A 658 -16.70 24.70 8.28
N ALA A 659 -17.94 25.19 8.43
CA ALA A 659 -18.21 26.49 9.03
C ALA A 659 -17.75 26.56 10.50
N GLY A 660 -18.00 25.50 11.29
CA GLY A 660 -17.50 25.38 12.66
C GLY A 660 -15.97 25.46 12.75
N VAL A 661 -15.26 24.73 11.89
CA VAL A 661 -13.78 24.73 11.80
C VAL A 661 -13.24 26.09 11.34
N PHE A 662 -13.90 26.74 10.37
CA PHE A 662 -13.52 28.08 9.90
C PHE A 662 -13.63 29.14 11.01
N PHE A 663 -14.75 29.16 11.75
CA PHE A 663 -14.90 30.07 12.90
C PHE A 663 -13.94 29.75 14.05
N TRP A 664 -13.58 28.48 14.25
CA TRP A 664 -12.57 28.06 15.23
C TRP A 664 -11.15 28.52 14.83
N ARG A 665 -10.73 28.31 13.58
CA ARG A 665 -9.44 28.81 13.05
C ARG A 665 -9.33 30.33 13.15
N ARG A 666 -10.39 31.07 12.78
CA ARG A 666 -10.42 32.54 12.87
C ARG A 666 -10.32 33.05 14.32
N ARG A 667 -10.91 32.35 15.29
CA ARG A 667 -10.75 32.65 16.73
C ARG A 667 -9.35 32.36 17.27
N ARG A 668 -8.62 31.42 16.66
CA ARG A 668 -7.25 31.05 17.07
C ARG A 668 -6.22 32.06 16.56
N GLN A 669 -6.36 32.54 15.33
CA GLN A 669 -5.48 33.59 14.76
C GLN A 669 -5.55 34.92 15.52
N GLN A 670 -6.70 35.27 16.11
CA GLN A 670 -6.87 36.50 16.91
C GLN A 670 -6.26 36.44 18.32
N ARG A 671 -5.58 35.35 18.72
CA ARG A 671 -4.97 35.19 20.05
C ARG A 671 -3.45 35.05 20.05
N SER A 672 -2.80 35.10 18.89
CA SER A 672 -1.34 35.05 18.74
C SER A 672 -0.74 36.46 18.63
N GLY A 673 -0.84 37.26 19.69
CA GLY A 673 -0.26 38.60 19.75
C GLY A 673 1.06 38.61 20.52
N ASN A 674 2.10 39.16 19.89
CA ASN A 674 3.39 39.59 20.45
C ASN A 674 4.14 38.63 21.40
N TYR A 675 5.19 37.99 20.87
CA TYR A 675 6.42 37.73 21.61
C TYR A 675 7.62 38.18 20.76
N HIS A 676 8.46 39.07 21.30
CA HIS A 676 9.82 39.29 20.80
C HIS A 676 10.71 38.14 21.28
N TYR A 677 11.74 37.83 20.50
CA TYR A 677 12.85 36.99 20.91
C TYR A 677 14.14 37.65 20.44
N ASP A 678 15.11 37.81 21.34
CA ASP A 678 16.44 38.35 21.02
C ASP A 678 17.28 37.29 20.31
N GLU A 679 18.19 37.74 19.44
CA GLU A 679 19.24 36.91 18.85
C GLU A 679 20.23 36.46 19.95
N ASP A 680 20.52 35.17 20.04
CA ASP A 680 21.91 34.68 19.92
C ASP A 680 22.02 33.14 19.93
N ALA A 681 23.03 32.65 19.20
CA ALA A 681 23.60 31.28 19.27
C ALA A 681 22.68 30.07 18.97
N LEU A 682 22.30 29.92 17.69
CA LEU A 682 22.14 28.60 17.06
C LEU A 682 23.21 28.41 15.99
N GLU A 683 24.15 27.48 16.21
CA GLU A 683 25.06 27.03 15.15
C GLU A 683 24.26 26.22 14.12
N HIS A 684 23.92 26.86 12.99
CA HIS A 684 23.29 26.18 11.87
C HIS A 684 24.26 25.16 11.24
N PRO A 685 23.79 23.96 10.83
CA PRO A 685 24.60 23.05 10.04
C PRO A 685 24.99 23.74 8.73
N LEU A 686 26.28 23.77 8.42
CA LEU A 686 26.80 24.39 7.19
C LEU A 686 26.11 23.79 5.94
N PRO A 687 25.68 24.61 4.98
CA PRO A 687 25.05 24.12 3.76
C PRO A 687 26.03 23.23 2.98
N TYR A 688 25.53 22.09 2.51
CA TYR A 688 26.34 21.13 1.76
C TYR A 688 26.68 21.73 0.38
N PRO A 689 27.96 22.00 0.05
CA PRO A 689 28.30 22.49 -1.27
C PRO A 689 28.14 21.35 -2.27
N TYR A 690 27.17 21.47 -3.17
CA TYR A 690 27.05 20.58 -4.32
C TYR A 690 28.33 20.72 -5.16
N ARG A 691 29.18 19.70 -5.16
CA ARG A 691 30.36 19.65 -6.01
C ARG A 691 29.95 19.18 -7.41
N VAL A 692 30.23 20.02 -8.39
CA VAL A 692 30.21 19.64 -9.81
C VAL A 692 31.04 18.37 -10.00
N ALA A 693 30.52 17.40 -10.74
CA ALA A 693 31.32 16.27 -11.20
C ALA A 693 32.40 16.82 -12.14
N ASN A 694 33.67 16.83 -11.68
CA ASN A 694 34.76 17.43 -12.43
C ASN A 694 34.80 16.89 -13.86
N GLN A 695 34.74 17.82 -14.81
CA GLN A 695 35.07 17.59 -16.20
C GLN A 695 36.53 17.14 -16.25
N GLN A 696 36.78 15.84 -16.48
CA GLN A 696 38.13 15.36 -16.74
C GLN A 696 38.51 15.79 -18.15
N ASP A 697 39.39 16.78 -18.23
CA ASP A 697 40.06 17.16 -19.46
C ASP A 697 40.78 15.93 -20.04
N TYR A 698 40.27 15.43 -21.17
CA TYR A 698 40.92 14.37 -21.92
C TYR A 698 42.05 14.99 -22.74
N ASP A 699 43.25 14.99 -22.14
CA ASP A 699 44.45 15.48 -22.79
C ASP A 699 44.79 14.60 -24.01
N SER A 700 44.87 15.22 -25.18
CA SER A 700 45.01 14.51 -26.45
C SER A 700 46.46 14.09 -26.68
N SER A 701 46.72 12.79 -26.84
CA SER A 701 48.00 12.29 -27.35
C SER A 701 47.78 11.19 -28.42
N PRO A 702 48.38 11.31 -29.62
CA PRO A 702 48.03 10.45 -30.76
C PRO A 702 49.01 9.30 -30.97
N HIS A 703 48.52 8.06 -31.13
CA HIS A 703 49.27 6.98 -31.79
C HIS A 703 48.37 6.04 -32.62
N THR A 704 48.29 6.36 -33.91
CA THR A 704 48.39 5.45 -35.08
C THR A 704 48.00 3.97 -34.94
N ASP A 705 46.96 3.61 -35.70
CA ASP A 705 46.81 2.43 -36.58
C ASP A 705 47.35 1.04 -36.14
N THR A 706 46.47 0.04 -36.11
CA THR A 706 46.37 -0.90 -37.25
C THR A 706 45.07 -1.70 -37.26
N ASP A 707 44.76 -2.25 -38.43
CA ASP A 707 43.40 -2.65 -38.85
C ASP A 707 43.16 -4.18 -38.80
N SER A 708 41.88 -4.55 -38.68
CA SER A 708 41.22 -5.77 -39.21
C SER A 708 41.84 -7.18 -39.03
N ALA A 709 41.08 -8.06 -38.34
CA ALA A 709 40.65 -9.35 -38.89
C ALA A 709 39.55 -10.02 -38.04
N ALA A 710 38.51 -10.57 -38.67
CA ALA A 710 37.43 -11.31 -38.02
C ALA A 710 37.64 -12.84 -38.09
N VAL A 711 37.23 -13.57 -37.04
CA VAL A 711 36.90 -15.02 -37.11
C VAL A 711 35.65 -15.30 -36.25
N GLN A 712 34.86 -16.26 -36.72
CA GLN A 712 33.52 -16.64 -36.28
C GLN A 712 33.54 -17.94 -35.43
N VAL A 713 32.38 -18.39 -34.93
CA VAL A 713 32.13 -19.69 -34.24
C VAL A 713 32.56 -19.70 -32.74
N GLY A 714 31.83 -20.29 -31.79
CA GLY A 714 30.52 -20.97 -31.84
C GLY A 714 30.11 -21.52 -30.45
N ILE A 715 28.89 -22.08 -30.36
CA ILE A 715 28.23 -22.52 -29.12
C ILE A 715 28.97 -23.69 -28.44
N GLY A 716 29.14 -23.64 -27.11
CA GLY A 716 29.67 -24.75 -26.32
C GLY A 716 29.39 -24.62 -24.81
N SER A 717 28.44 -25.42 -24.30
CA SER A 717 28.18 -25.56 -22.86
C SER A 717 29.26 -26.42 -22.18
N THR A 718 29.74 -26.02 -21.00
CA THR A 718 29.90 -26.91 -19.80
C THR A 718 30.48 -26.15 -18.60
N ARG A 719 29.90 -26.36 -17.40
CA ARG A 719 30.60 -26.20 -16.11
C ARG A 719 31.57 -27.37 -15.91
N PRO A 720 32.64 -27.20 -15.11
CA PRO A 720 32.61 -27.83 -13.80
C PRO A 720 33.19 -26.97 -12.66
N ASP A 721 32.82 -27.33 -11.42
CA ASP A 721 33.31 -26.71 -10.18
C ASP A 721 34.74 -27.15 -9.82
N VAL A 722 35.54 -26.26 -9.24
CA VAL A 722 36.71 -26.58 -8.39
C VAL A 722 36.79 -25.56 -7.24
N ALA A 723 37.12 -26.03 -6.03
CA ALA A 723 37.15 -25.23 -4.80
C ALA A 723 38.58 -24.87 -4.32
N MET A 724 38.64 -23.81 -3.51
CA MET A 724 39.71 -23.43 -2.54
C MET A 724 41.18 -23.36 -3.01
N GLU A 725 41.81 -22.19 -2.85
CA GLU A 725 42.80 -21.98 -1.78
C GLU A 725 43.08 -20.49 -1.50
N SER A 726 43.74 -20.19 -0.37
CA SER A 726 43.87 -18.85 0.21
C SER A 726 45.33 -18.41 0.38
N SER A 727 45.64 -17.12 0.14
CA SER A 727 46.80 -16.40 0.71
C SER A 727 46.73 -14.88 0.45
N PRO A 728 47.48 -14.03 1.19
CA PRO A 728 46.91 -12.77 1.69
C PRO A 728 47.59 -11.45 1.24
N MET A 729 46.90 -10.35 1.55
CA MET A 729 47.38 -8.97 1.76
C MET A 729 48.06 -8.22 0.60
N ASP A 730 47.43 -7.11 0.20
CA ASP A 730 48.04 -5.79 0.42
C ASP A 730 46.95 -4.73 0.69
N ALA A 731 47.29 -3.62 1.35
CA ALA A 731 46.29 -2.79 2.06
C ALA A 731 46.23 -1.30 1.66
N ALA A 732 45.02 -0.73 1.84
CA ALA A 732 44.67 0.70 2.04
C ALA A 732 44.28 1.53 0.79
N PRO A 733 43.45 2.61 0.93
CA PRO A 733 43.01 3.25 2.18
C PRO A 733 41.49 3.31 2.45
N TYR A 734 41.17 3.87 3.61
CA TYR A 734 39.90 3.77 4.34
C TYR A 734 39.04 5.04 4.18
N VAL A 735 37.79 4.92 3.70
CA VAL A 735 36.74 5.96 3.75
C VAL A 735 35.37 5.26 3.81
N GLY A 736 34.42 5.56 4.69
CA GLY A 736 34.45 6.30 5.96
C GLY A 736 33.27 5.83 6.83
N ARG A 737 33.45 5.66 8.15
CA ARG A 737 32.41 5.08 9.03
C ARG A 737 31.32 6.12 9.36
N SER A 738 30.05 5.76 9.18
CA SER A 738 28.93 6.58 9.67
C SER A 738 28.90 6.62 11.21
N LYS A 739 28.61 7.80 11.78
CA LYS A 739 28.51 7.97 13.25
C LYS A 739 27.37 7.13 13.87
N ALA A 740 26.32 6.82 13.10
CA ALA A 740 25.19 5.98 13.52
C ALA A 740 25.63 4.57 13.99
N ARG A 741 26.52 3.89 13.24
CA ARG A 741 27.06 2.57 13.65
C ARG A 741 27.93 2.62 14.93
N LYS A 742 28.40 3.80 15.34
CA LYS A 742 29.11 3.97 16.62
C LYS A 742 28.10 4.11 17.77
N TYR A 743 27.05 4.93 17.58
CA TYR A 743 25.95 5.07 18.53
C TYR A 743 25.21 3.75 18.81
N ALA A 744 24.92 2.95 17.78
CA ALA A 744 24.28 1.63 17.95
C ALA A 744 25.12 0.68 18.84
N ARG A 745 26.45 0.68 18.67
CA ARG A 745 27.37 -0.11 19.51
C ARG A 745 27.52 0.44 20.93
N GLU A 746 27.43 1.75 21.12
CA GLU A 746 27.48 2.39 22.44
C GLU A 746 26.18 2.11 23.23
N MET A 747 25.02 2.12 22.55
CA MET A 747 23.73 1.68 23.12
C MET A 747 23.75 0.19 23.51
N GLN A 748 24.27 -0.70 22.67
CA GLN A 748 24.41 -2.13 22.99
C GLN A 748 25.32 -2.42 24.19
N GLN A 749 26.23 -1.51 24.55
CA GLN A 749 27.11 -1.66 25.72
C GLN A 749 26.46 -1.17 27.03
N GLN A 750 25.47 -0.28 26.97
CA GLN A 750 24.78 0.24 28.17
C GLN A 750 23.69 -0.72 28.70
N SER A 751 23.17 -1.63 27.87
CA SER A 751 22.05 -2.53 28.23
C SER A 751 22.45 -3.86 28.90
N ARG A 752 23.67 -3.97 29.46
CA ARG A 752 24.10 -5.17 30.22
C ARG A 752 24.12 -4.89 31.74
N PRO A 753 23.23 -5.51 32.54
CA PRO A 753 23.33 -5.41 34.00
C PRO A 753 24.59 -6.12 34.49
N SER A 754 25.38 -5.41 35.29
CA SER A 754 26.66 -5.91 35.81
C SER A 754 26.43 -6.95 36.90
N GLN A 755 26.86 -8.19 36.69
CA GLN A 755 26.89 -9.19 37.76
C GLN A 755 27.89 -8.78 38.84
N THR A 756 27.42 -8.56 40.07
CA THR A 756 28.27 -8.53 41.26
C THR A 756 27.77 -9.57 42.26
N SER A 757 28.68 -10.47 42.63
CA SER A 757 28.43 -11.59 43.54
C SER A 757 28.71 -11.18 44.99
N PHE A 758 27.75 -11.36 45.90
CA PHE A 758 28.03 -11.60 47.32
C PHE A 758 26.94 -12.47 47.95
N ALA A 759 27.27 -13.14 49.06
CA ALA A 759 26.60 -14.36 49.51
C ALA A 759 25.79 -14.21 50.83
N SER A 760 24.86 -15.16 51.00
CA SER A 760 24.30 -15.68 52.27
C SER A 760 23.70 -14.71 53.30
N GLY A 761 22.40 -14.85 53.57
CA GLY A 761 21.73 -14.32 54.77
C GLY A 761 20.26 -14.77 54.82
N SER A 762 19.84 -15.38 55.93
CA SER A 762 18.49 -15.93 56.14
C SER A 762 17.59 -15.05 57.03
N ALA A 763 16.26 -15.17 56.85
CA ALA A 763 15.18 -15.08 57.87
C ALA A 763 13.99 -14.12 57.55
N ASP A 764 12.79 -14.72 57.57
CA ASP A 764 11.50 -14.30 58.15
C ASP A 764 10.81 -12.92 57.93
N SER A 765 9.67 -13.01 57.22
CA SER A 765 8.30 -12.64 57.70
C SER A 765 7.77 -11.19 57.68
N SER A 766 6.43 -11.08 57.83
CA SER A 766 5.54 -9.90 57.99
C SER A 766 5.06 -9.19 56.69
N THR A 767 3.86 -9.50 56.14
CA THR A 767 2.48 -9.03 56.44
C THR A 767 2.02 -7.74 55.72
N LEU A 768 1.12 -7.91 54.73
CA LEU A 768 -0.25 -7.34 54.58
C LEU A 768 -0.63 -6.04 55.34
N PRO A 769 -1.46 -5.14 54.75
CA PRO A 769 -2.87 -5.48 54.51
C PRO A 769 -3.59 -4.98 53.25
N THR A 770 -4.65 -5.72 52.93
CA THR A 770 -5.72 -5.52 51.95
C THR A 770 -6.75 -4.46 52.33
N ARG A 771 -7.59 -4.04 51.36
CA ARG A 771 -8.99 -3.70 51.63
C ARG A 771 -9.91 -3.95 50.43
N GLU A 772 -11.06 -4.57 50.68
CA GLU A 772 -12.04 -5.05 49.69
C GLU A 772 -13.26 -4.12 49.54
N VAL A 773 -13.80 -4.09 48.30
CA VAL A 773 -15.18 -4.44 47.87
C VAL A 773 -16.38 -4.20 48.81
N VAL A 774 -17.48 -3.62 48.28
CA VAL A 774 -18.89 -4.07 48.45
C VAL A 774 -19.73 -3.65 47.21
N SER A 775 -20.72 -4.47 46.86
CA SER A 775 -21.68 -4.34 45.74
C SER A 775 -23.14 -4.24 46.22
N SER A 776 -24.11 -3.87 45.35
CA SER A 776 -25.54 -4.18 45.58
C SER A 776 -26.45 -4.09 44.34
N GLU A 777 -27.25 -5.15 44.21
CA GLU A 777 -28.48 -5.39 43.40
C GLU A 777 -29.66 -4.43 43.72
N THR A 778 -30.80 -4.30 43.00
CA THR A 778 -31.31 -4.74 41.65
C THR A 778 -32.68 -4.04 41.39
N GLU A 779 -33.29 -4.23 40.20
CA GLU A 779 -34.72 -4.04 39.80
C GLU A 779 -35.05 -3.02 38.69
N SER A 780 -36.25 -3.16 38.10
CA SER A 780 -36.59 -2.85 36.70
C SER A 780 -37.79 -1.89 36.53
N SER A 781 -37.84 -1.17 35.40
CA SER A 781 -39.07 -0.97 34.59
C SER A 781 -38.84 -0.03 33.39
N SER A 782 -39.81 0.00 32.48
CA SER A 782 -39.80 0.54 31.11
C SER A 782 -39.91 2.07 30.97
N GLY A 783 -39.25 2.65 29.95
CA GLY A 783 -39.70 3.92 29.33
C GLY A 783 -38.63 4.73 28.56
N THR A 784 -38.87 4.95 27.27
CA THR A 784 -38.25 5.99 26.41
C THR A 784 -39.38 6.82 25.75
N PRO A 785 -39.15 8.03 25.21
CA PRO A 785 -37.90 8.79 25.12
C PRO A 785 -37.98 10.28 25.57
N GLY A 786 -36.82 10.89 25.84
CA GLY A 786 -36.69 12.34 26.06
C GLY A 786 -35.22 12.78 26.10
N ALA A 787 -34.88 13.87 25.40
CA ALA A 787 -33.51 14.32 25.14
C ALA A 787 -32.66 14.52 26.42
N SER A 788 -31.47 13.93 26.45
CA SER A 788 -30.48 14.09 27.52
C SER A 788 -29.56 15.28 27.27
N SER A 789 -29.71 16.33 28.07
CA SER A 789 -28.64 17.31 28.30
C SER A 789 -27.50 16.66 29.08
N LEU A 790 -26.25 16.88 28.65
CA LEU A 790 -25.04 16.42 29.37
C LEU A 790 -25.12 16.77 30.86
N SER A 791 -24.84 15.81 31.73
CA SER A 791 -24.87 16.02 33.17
C SER A 791 -23.67 16.84 33.62
N ALA A 792 -23.77 17.47 34.80
CA ALA A 792 -22.64 18.18 35.39
C ALA A 792 -21.43 17.25 35.65
N THR A 793 -21.67 15.95 35.84
CA THR A 793 -20.66 14.92 36.00
C THR A 793 -19.90 14.66 34.68
N ASP A 794 -20.60 14.62 33.55
CA ASP A 794 -19.99 14.45 32.23
C ASP A 794 -19.13 15.66 31.85
N VAL A 795 -19.62 16.87 32.18
CA VAL A 795 -18.86 18.12 32.00
C VAL A 795 -17.62 18.17 32.90
N LEU A 796 -17.67 17.58 34.10
CA LEU A 796 -16.51 17.45 34.99
C LEU A 796 -15.51 16.40 34.48
N GLY A 797 -16.00 15.26 33.96
CA GLY A 797 -15.17 14.23 33.31
C GLY A 797 -14.42 14.78 32.11
N LEU A 798 -15.14 15.39 31.15
CA LEU A 798 -14.55 16.06 29.99
C LEU A 798 -13.56 17.16 30.38
N ARG A 799 -13.80 17.88 31.49
CA ARG A 799 -12.86 18.91 31.97
C ARG A 799 -11.60 18.30 32.58
N ALA A 800 -11.70 17.18 33.29
CA ALA A 800 -10.56 16.43 33.80
C ALA A 800 -9.74 15.82 32.66
N GLU A 801 -10.40 15.28 31.64
CA GLU A 801 -9.77 14.70 30.45
C GLU A 801 -9.07 15.76 29.59
N VAL A 802 -9.70 16.92 29.35
CA VAL A 802 -9.06 18.07 28.67
C VAL A 802 -7.85 18.59 29.45
N GLU A 803 -7.91 18.65 30.78
CA GLU A 803 -6.76 19.10 31.59
C GLU A 803 -5.66 18.02 31.68
N ASN A 804 -6.01 16.74 31.58
CA ASN A 804 -5.04 15.64 31.43
C ASN A 804 -4.32 15.71 30.07
N LEU A 805 -5.07 15.87 28.97
CA LEU A 805 -4.52 16.12 27.63
C LEU A 805 -3.63 17.37 27.60
N ARG A 806 -4.02 18.42 28.33
CA ARG A 806 -3.21 19.64 28.48
C ARG A 806 -1.89 19.37 29.20
N ARG A 807 -1.89 18.56 30.26
CA ARG A 807 -0.66 18.12 30.96
C ARG A 807 0.21 17.25 30.08
N VAL A 808 -0.36 16.32 29.29
CA VAL A 808 0.41 15.49 28.34
C VAL A 808 1.08 16.37 27.27
N VAL A 809 0.33 17.30 26.67
CA VAL A 809 0.88 18.26 25.69
C VAL A 809 1.92 19.20 26.31
N GLN A 810 1.82 19.49 27.60
CA GLN A 810 2.81 20.29 28.32
C GLN A 810 4.07 19.48 28.69
N GLY A 811 3.93 18.22 29.11
CA GLY A 811 5.05 17.31 29.33
C GLY A 811 5.87 17.08 28.05
N ILE A 812 5.21 16.87 26.91
CA ILE A 812 5.85 16.76 25.58
C ILE A 812 6.61 18.04 25.17
N ARG A 813 6.30 19.19 25.77
CA ARG A 813 7.04 20.46 25.57
C ARG A 813 8.19 20.62 26.54
N GLU A 814 8.02 20.21 27.79
CA GLU A 814 9.05 20.30 28.84
C GLU A 814 10.17 19.27 28.57
N GLU A 815 9.83 18.05 28.14
CA GLU A 815 10.78 16.98 27.75
C GLU A 815 11.60 17.31 26.48
N ARG A 816 11.27 18.40 25.78
CA ARG A 816 12.02 18.92 24.61
C ARG A 816 12.83 20.19 24.89
N GLN A 817 12.98 20.61 26.15
CA GLN A 817 13.69 21.85 26.51
C GLN A 817 14.91 21.69 27.42
N ASP A 818 15.22 20.50 27.95
CA ASP A 818 16.45 20.30 28.73
C ASP A 818 17.70 20.17 27.82
N PRO A 819 18.71 21.06 27.94
CA PRO A 819 19.96 20.94 27.19
C PRO A 819 20.87 19.86 27.78
N PRO A 820 21.61 19.09 26.95
CA PRO A 820 22.52 18.06 27.43
C PRO A 820 23.71 18.65 28.21
N PRO A 821 24.31 17.88 29.15
CA PRO A 821 25.40 18.37 29.99
C PRO A 821 26.66 18.71 29.19
N ARG A 822 27.25 19.86 29.49
CA ARG A 822 28.51 20.32 28.88
C ARG A 822 29.68 19.45 29.33
N TYR A 823 30.44 18.93 28.37
CA TYR A 823 31.80 18.45 28.60
C TYR A 823 32.78 19.62 28.35
N GLY A 824 33.76 19.79 29.23
CA GLY A 824 34.76 20.86 29.15
C GLY A 824 36.08 20.40 28.52
N GLU A 825 36.74 21.35 27.86
CA GLU A 825 38.12 21.37 27.31
C GLU A 825 38.63 20.14 26.54
#